data_AF-A0A250KTR2-F1
#
_entry.id   AF-A0A250KTR2-F1
#
_cell.length_a   1.000
_cell.length_b   1.000
_cell.length_c   1.000
_cell.angle_alpha   90.00
_cell.angle_beta   90.00
_cell.angle_gamma   90.00
#
_symmetry.space_group_name_H-M   'P 1'
#
loop_
_entity.id
_entity.type
_entity.pdbx_description
1 polymer ?
#
loop_
_entity_poly.entity_id
_entity_poly.type
_entity_poly.pdbx_seq_one_letter_code
_entity_poly.pdbx_strand_id
1 'polypeptide(L)'
;MKKNKNPQQPSSVRNRRETPARPAEPIHPVLLAAALAGLWAGPAQAAFTITGDVSSPSGGADPANWGAGTIGFVGNTSDGTLTVDGGSAGTAMSLRVGRNPGVTGTLTVDGAGSSWTGNLLVGGDLGGGGTGNGGTGIVNLTNGGTISSGTVTFGAYPNATGILNINTGGHFIGGFFLGGGSTGGSTGIATVDGVGSSIMGTNFSTVGSSGYGHLKLINGGSMTNKGGTIGGLPGSIGIVSVDGIGSQWTATTDSTSGIIVGARGEGRLEITNGGSVSTTTGRTGRLAASAGRVIVDGQGSEWSIGTGGLFVGGNNPTTTGVTSNSLITVTDGAALSVQADALLGVSAGAVGALMVAGAGSAMTSTGTLAIGSAGEGHASVTDGGTVTASSLAINNASLLTTDLGSSVAVGGGAGTITNDGTIRIAAGAAASSGSYTPIAAGTWAGTGSVQALGGVYDPANHAVTVSTAATGTAGVATTIDLSATQRLLITDPDTGQAVGAGFQATDTPSTTGLTASLMDGSQVSSLKNLLDPGKTVLSAWDFSATGHAPGDPVYLSFGVGAGQRFLDLAIWHFDGKTWDKYLNTDLAYANGFASFVATGLSAYAVSGAAPVPVPAAAWLFASSIAALVGLARRKDGPASA
;
A
#
# COMPACT_ATOMS: atom_id res chain seq x y z
N MET A 1 -37.50 -66.91 52.41
CA MET A 1 -38.23 -66.70 53.70
C MET A 1 -37.80 -65.38 54.31
N LYS A 2 -38.77 -64.59 54.81
CA LYS A 2 -38.68 -63.44 55.74
C LYS A 2 -37.92 -62.19 55.25
N LYS A 3 -38.63 -61.10 54.89
CA LYS A 3 -39.20 -60.02 55.74
C LYS A 3 -38.16 -58.99 56.25
N ASN A 4 -38.22 -57.81 55.63
CA ASN A 4 -38.54 -56.49 56.24
C ASN A 4 -37.56 -55.85 57.25
N LYS A 5 -36.89 -54.75 56.89
CA LYS A 5 -37.29 -53.35 57.22
C LYS A 5 -36.14 -52.35 56.95
N ASN A 6 -36.48 -51.33 56.15
CA ASN A 6 -35.83 -50.00 55.99
C ASN A 6 -36.07 -49.14 57.28
N PRO A 7 -35.59 -47.88 57.47
CA PRO A 7 -35.02 -46.90 56.50
C PRO A 7 -33.90 -45.94 57.03
N GLN A 8 -33.58 -44.91 56.23
CA GLN A 8 -32.77 -43.67 56.43
C GLN A 8 -31.45 -43.74 55.63
N GLN A 9 -31.10 -42.93 54.62
CA GLN A 9 -31.61 -41.70 53.99
C GLN A 9 -31.00 -41.65 52.54
N PRO A 10 -31.50 -40.79 51.63
CA PRO A 10 -31.32 -40.96 50.17
C PRO A 10 -30.18 -40.17 49.50
N SER A 11 -29.63 -40.83 48.46
CA SER A 11 -29.06 -40.37 47.19
C SER A 11 -28.61 -38.91 46.98
N SER A 12 -27.36 -38.81 46.54
CA SER A 12 -26.68 -37.66 45.94
C SER A 12 -27.45 -37.02 44.77
N VAL A 13 -27.72 -35.71 44.89
CA VAL A 13 -28.05 -34.82 43.78
C VAL A 13 -26.98 -33.73 43.75
N ARG A 14 -26.11 -33.73 42.73
CA ARG A 14 -25.23 -32.59 42.43
C ARG A 14 -26.08 -31.51 41.75
N ASN A 15 -26.19 -30.38 42.45
CA ASN A 15 -26.83 -29.15 42.00
C ASN A 15 -26.24 -28.66 40.66
N ARG A 16 -27.05 -28.71 39.60
CA ARG A 16 -26.91 -27.86 38.42
C ARG A 16 -27.69 -26.58 38.75
N ARG A 17 -27.00 -25.50 39.14
CA ARG A 17 -27.63 -24.19 39.36
C ARG A 17 -27.82 -23.50 38.02
N GLU A 18 -29.06 -23.16 37.77
CA GLU A 18 -29.60 -22.48 36.61
C GLU A 18 -29.13 -21.02 36.56
N THR A 19 -28.67 -20.60 35.38
CA THR A 19 -28.47 -19.20 35.00
C THR A 19 -29.83 -18.56 34.67
N PRO A 20 -30.12 -17.34 35.14
CA PRO A 20 -31.41 -16.70 34.92
C PRO A 20 -31.53 -16.13 33.50
N ALA A 21 -32.62 -16.50 32.82
CA ALA A 21 -33.03 -15.94 31.55
C ALA A 21 -33.60 -14.53 31.69
N ARG A 22 -33.12 -13.59 30.87
CA ARG A 22 -33.77 -12.30 30.55
C ARG A 22 -33.28 -11.82 29.18
N PRO A 23 -34.08 -11.01 28.47
CA PRO A 23 -34.93 -11.44 27.37
C PRO A 23 -34.31 -11.14 25.99
N ALA A 24 -34.71 -11.91 24.99
CA ALA A 24 -34.35 -11.69 23.60
C ALA A 24 -34.88 -10.32 23.11
N GLU A 25 -33.97 -9.43 22.75
CA GLU A 25 -34.31 -8.24 21.97
C GLU A 25 -34.51 -8.62 20.49
N PRO A 26 -35.51 -8.04 19.81
CA PRO A 26 -35.99 -8.51 18.53
C PRO A 26 -35.06 -8.13 17.38
N ILE A 27 -34.73 -9.14 16.58
CA ILE A 27 -34.23 -9.00 15.21
C ILE A 27 -35.31 -8.24 14.42
N HIS A 28 -35.02 -7.03 13.95
CA HIS A 28 -35.93 -6.27 13.11
C HIS A 28 -36.18 -7.02 11.78
N PRO A 29 -37.43 -7.37 11.44
CA PRO A 29 -37.73 -7.92 10.14
C PRO A 29 -37.82 -6.80 9.10
N VAL A 30 -37.09 -6.99 8.00
CA VAL A 30 -37.36 -6.38 6.70
C VAL A 30 -38.82 -6.70 6.34
N LEU A 31 -39.69 -5.69 6.35
CA LEU A 31 -41.06 -5.82 5.89
C LEU A 31 -41.42 -4.67 4.94
N LEU A 32 -41.56 -5.08 3.69
CA LEU A 32 -42.21 -4.44 2.56
C LEU A 32 -43.45 -3.62 2.99
N ALA A 33 -43.47 -2.32 2.67
CA ALA A 33 -44.68 -1.52 2.66
C ALA A 33 -44.71 -0.69 1.37
N ALA A 34 -45.56 -1.14 0.44
CA ALA A 34 -45.93 -0.39 -0.75
C ALA A 34 -47.17 0.47 -0.48
N ALA A 35 -47.04 1.76 -0.82
CA ALA A 35 -48.03 2.71 -1.31
C ALA A 35 -49.31 3.05 -0.50
N LEU A 36 -49.46 4.33 -0.16
CA LEU A 36 -50.48 5.18 -0.81
C LEU A 36 -50.12 6.67 -0.77
N ALA A 37 -50.33 7.34 -1.89
CA ALA A 37 -49.91 8.69 -2.25
C ALA A 37 -50.71 9.81 -1.57
N GLY A 38 -50.05 10.96 -1.36
CA GLY A 38 -50.67 12.24 -1.06
C GLY A 38 -49.97 13.35 -1.86
N LEU A 39 -50.72 13.96 -2.77
CA LEU A 39 -50.30 14.96 -3.76
C LEU A 39 -49.57 16.16 -3.13
N TRP A 40 -48.39 16.48 -3.67
CA TRP A 40 -48.05 17.85 -4.09
C TRP A 40 -47.49 17.77 -5.51
N ALA A 41 -48.29 18.23 -6.46
CA ALA A 41 -47.87 18.45 -7.84
C ALA A 41 -47.37 19.89 -7.99
N GLY A 42 -46.10 20.03 -8.40
CA GLY A 42 -45.54 21.26 -8.97
C GLY A 42 -44.06 21.51 -8.63
N PRO A 43 -43.14 21.68 -9.61
CA PRO A 43 -43.25 21.39 -11.04
C PRO A 43 -42.75 19.97 -11.36
N ALA A 44 -43.48 19.25 -12.21
CA ALA A 44 -42.90 18.15 -12.97
C ALA A 44 -42.14 18.76 -14.16
N GLN A 45 -40.84 19.00 -13.99
CA GLN A 45 -39.88 19.42 -15.04
C GLN A 45 -38.50 18.93 -14.56
N ALA A 46 -37.67 18.14 -15.27
CA ALA A 46 -37.74 17.55 -16.59
C ALA A 46 -37.03 16.17 -16.53
N ALA A 47 -37.63 15.10 -17.08
CA ALA A 47 -37.09 13.72 -17.03
C ALA A 47 -35.66 13.57 -17.62
N PHE A 48 -35.31 14.48 -18.52
CA PHE A 48 -33.98 14.67 -19.06
C PHE A 48 -33.71 16.16 -19.18
N THR A 49 -32.57 16.62 -18.66
CA THR A 49 -32.14 18.01 -18.80
C THR A 49 -30.92 18.07 -19.72
N ILE A 50 -31.02 18.86 -20.79
CA ILE A 50 -30.03 18.94 -21.85
C ILE A 50 -29.53 20.37 -21.98
N THR A 51 -28.22 20.56 -22.12
CA THR A 51 -27.63 21.82 -22.58
C THR A 51 -26.56 21.54 -23.61
N GLY A 52 -26.37 22.45 -24.57
CA GLY A 52 -25.37 22.30 -25.63
C GLY A 52 -25.64 21.13 -26.57
N ASP A 53 -24.58 20.45 -27.01
CA ASP A 53 -24.61 19.40 -28.03
C ASP A 53 -24.98 18.04 -27.46
N VAL A 54 -26.26 17.68 -27.55
CA VAL A 54 -26.76 16.32 -27.29
C VAL A 54 -27.54 15.87 -28.53
N SER A 55 -27.07 14.81 -29.19
CA SER A 55 -27.53 14.49 -30.55
C SER A 55 -27.45 13.00 -30.89
N SER A 56 -28.08 12.60 -31.99
CA SER A 56 -27.95 11.28 -32.61
C SER A 56 -27.79 11.43 -34.14
N PRO A 57 -27.00 10.59 -34.83
CA PRO A 57 -26.92 10.59 -36.30
C PRO A 57 -28.28 10.33 -36.97
N SER A 58 -29.21 9.66 -36.29
CA SER A 58 -30.54 9.34 -36.79
C SER A 58 -31.57 10.47 -36.60
N GLY A 59 -31.15 11.68 -36.20
CA GLY A 59 -32.00 12.87 -36.18
C GLY A 59 -32.86 13.08 -34.91
N GLY A 60 -32.70 12.26 -33.87
CA GLY A 60 -33.34 12.48 -32.57
C GLY A 60 -32.43 13.25 -31.60
N ALA A 61 -32.66 14.55 -31.43
CA ALA A 61 -31.95 15.37 -30.42
C ALA A 61 -32.38 15.03 -28.98
N ASP A 62 -33.56 14.44 -28.82
CA ASP A 62 -34.13 14.11 -27.53
C ASP A 62 -33.74 12.68 -27.08
N PRO A 63 -32.92 12.52 -26.02
CA PRO A 63 -32.54 11.25 -25.43
C PRO A 63 -33.70 10.41 -24.91
N ALA A 64 -34.88 11.01 -24.66
CA ALA A 64 -36.07 10.26 -24.29
C ALA A 64 -36.54 9.31 -25.41
N ASN A 65 -36.14 9.57 -26.66
CA ASN A 65 -36.48 8.76 -27.83
C ASN A 65 -35.36 7.79 -28.23
N TRP A 66 -34.25 7.76 -27.49
CA TRP A 66 -33.16 6.84 -27.78
C TRP A 66 -33.52 5.44 -27.32
N GLY A 67 -33.07 4.45 -28.12
CA GLY A 67 -33.36 3.05 -27.88
C GLY A 67 -32.13 2.18 -28.11
N ALA A 68 -32.30 0.86 -28.02
CA ALA A 68 -31.22 -0.12 -28.18
C ALA A 68 -30.55 -0.15 -29.57
N GLY A 69 -31.05 0.62 -30.56
CA GLY A 69 -30.42 0.82 -31.86
C GLY A 69 -29.76 2.20 -32.05
N THR A 70 -29.87 3.11 -31.07
CA THR A 70 -29.42 4.50 -31.19
C THR A 70 -27.96 4.66 -30.80
N ILE A 71 -27.18 5.38 -31.60
CA ILE A 71 -25.89 5.93 -31.19
C ILE A 71 -26.12 7.36 -30.74
N GLY A 72 -26.05 7.61 -29.44
CA GLY A 72 -26.20 8.94 -28.86
C GLY A 72 -24.85 9.63 -28.65
N PHE A 73 -24.85 10.95 -28.70
CA PHE A 73 -23.71 11.79 -28.34
C PHE A 73 -24.09 12.81 -27.29
N VAL A 74 -23.17 13.03 -26.34
CA VAL A 74 -23.15 14.14 -25.42
C VAL A 74 -21.80 14.81 -25.59
N GLY A 75 -21.76 15.99 -26.18
CA GLY A 75 -20.55 16.65 -26.63
C GLY A 75 -19.94 15.99 -27.86
N ASN A 76 -20.54 16.17 -29.05
CA ASN A 76 -20.02 15.64 -30.31
C ASN A 76 -19.04 16.62 -30.94
N THR A 77 -19.51 17.79 -31.36
CA THR A 77 -18.76 18.85 -32.07
C THR A 77 -18.59 20.12 -31.24
N SER A 78 -19.43 20.31 -30.23
CA SER A 78 -19.32 21.36 -29.22
C SER A 78 -19.69 20.78 -27.85
N ASP A 79 -19.47 21.53 -26.77
CA ASP A 79 -19.75 21.03 -25.43
C ASP A 79 -21.23 20.69 -25.25
N GLY A 80 -21.50 19.63 -24.48
CA GLY A 80 -22.87 19.17 -24.23
C GLY A 80 -23.02 18.51 -22.87
N THR A 81 -24.19 18.67 -22.26
CA THR A 81 -24.54 18.07 -20.99
C THR A 81 -25.88 17.35 -21.07
N LEU A 82 -25.95 16.15 -20.52
CA LEU A 82 -27.17 15.38 -20.34
C LEU A 82 -27.32 15.00 -18.86
N THR A 83 -28.40 15.41 -18.23
CA THR A 83 -28.78 14.97 -16.88
C THR A 83 -30.01 14.07 -16.96
N VAL A 84 -29.94 12.91 -16.31
CA VAL A 84 -31.03 11.95 -16.12
C VAL A 84 -31.40 11.97 -14.65
N ASP A 85 -32.58 12.47 -14.32
CA ASP A 85 -33.04 12.62 -12.95
C ASP A 85 -34.51 12.21 -12.76
N GLY A 86 -35.05 12.43 -11.55
CA GLY A 86 -36.47 12.23 -11.27
C GLY A 86 -36.96 10.79 -11.43
N GLY A 87 -36.07 9.80 -11.34
CA GLY A 87 -36.41 8.39 -11.55
C GLY A 87 -36.43 7.95 -13.02
N SER A 88 -35.89 8.76 -13.93
CA SER A 88 -35.92 8.52 -15.37
C SER A 88 -34.90 7.46 -15.81
N ALA A 89 -35.23 6.71 -16.86
CA ALA A 89 -34.35 5.68 -17.42
C ALA A 89 -33.96 6.02 -18.87
N GLY A 90 -32.69 6.35 -19.09
CA GLY A 90 -32.13 6.56 -20.42
C GLY A 90 -31.55 5.27 -21.00
N THR A 91 -31.65 5.10 -22.32
CA THR A 91 -31.08 3.94 -23.02
C THR A 91 -30.54 4.31 -24.40
N ALA A 92 -29.42 3.70 -24.77
CA ALA A 92 -28.88 3.76 -26.13
C ALA A 92 -28.15 2.46 -26.47
N MET A 93 -27.98 2.16 -27.76
CA MET A 93 -27.04 1.11 -28.17
C MET A 93 -25.62 1.45 -27.71
N SER A 94 -25.24 2.70 -27.94
CA SER A 94 -23.96 3.27 -27.54
C SER A 94 -24.15 4.76 -27.27
N LEU A 95 -23.72 5.22 -26.10
CA LEU A 95 -23.59 6.62 -25.77
C LEU A 95 -22.11 7.03 -25.81
N ARG A 96 -21.82 8.12 -26.49
CA ARG A 96 -20.47 8.68 -26.60
C ARG A 96 -20.44 10.04 -25.90
N VAL A 97 -19.56 10.17 -24.92
CA VAL A 97 -19.48 11.35 -24.06
C VAL A 97 -18.12 12.02 -24.29
N GLY A 98 -18.12 13.25 -24.81
CA GLY A 98 -16.90 14.02 -25.09
C GLY A 98 -16.08 13.43 -26.25
N ARG A 99 -16.62 13.53 -27.47
CA ARG A 99 -16.11 12.78 -28.62
C ARG A 99 -14.88 13.41 -29.28
N ASN A 100 -14.97 14.67 -29.71
CA ASN A 100 -13.92 15.28 -30.53
C ASN A 100 -12.89 16.07 -29.70
N PRO A 101 -11.68 16.30 -30.21
CA PRO A 101 -10.67 17.10 -29.53
C PRO A 101 -11.19 18.48 -29.12
N GLY A 102 -10.90 18.89 -27.88
CA GLY A 102 -11.35 20.16 -27.33
C GLY A 102 -12.84 20.23 -26.94
N VAL A 103 -13.59 19.14 -27.12
CA VAL A 103 -15.01 19.05 -26.74
C VAL A 103 -15.17 18.34 -25.39
N THR A 104 -16.01 18.91 -24.54
CA THR A 104 -16.43 18.33 -23.26
C THR A 104 -17.86 17.82 -23.32
N GLY A 105 -18.04 16.53 -23.08
CA GLY A 105 -19.34 15.92 -22.84
C GLY A 105 -19.53 15.60 -21.37
N THR A 106 -20.68 15.91 -20.80
CA THR A 106 -21.02 15.54 -19.41
C THR A 106 -22.34 14.79 -19.32
N LEU A 107 -22.29 13.54 -18.87
CA LEU A 107 -23.47 12.76 -18.47
C LEU A 107 -23.59 12.79 -16.95
N THR A 108 -24.76 13.15 -16.44
CA THR A 108 -25.09 13.05 -15.01
C THR A 108 -26.30 12.15 -14.85
N VAL A 109 -26.23 11.15 -13.97
CA VAL A 109 -27.38 10.35 -13.54
C VAL A 109 -27.58 10.60 -12.06
N ASP A 110 -28.66 11.28 -11.71
CA ASP A 110 -28.90 11.81 -10.36
C ASP A 110 -30.24 11.35 -9.80
N GLY A 111 -30.25 10.96 -8.53
CA GLY A 111 -31.47 10.61 -7.81
C GLY A 111 -31.85 9.13 -7.88
N ALA A 112 -32.56 8.69 -6.84
CA ALA A 112 -32.98 7.31 -6.69
C ALA A 112 -33.91 6.89 -7.84
N GLY A 113 -33.61 5.73 -8.45
CA GLY A 113 -34.36 5.20 -9.59
C GLY A 113 -33.94 5.75 -10.95
N SER A 114 -33.18 6.85 -10.98
CA SER A 114 -32.62 7.38 -12.23
C SER A 114 -31.55 6.44 -12.75
N SER A 115 -31.60 6.11 -14.03
CA SER A 115 -30.70 5.12 -14.61
C SER A 115 -30.29 5.38 -16.05
N TRP A 116 -29.14 4.85 -16.44
CA TRP A 116 -28.73 4.73 -17.83
C TRP A 116 -28.32 3.30 -18.17
N THR A 117 -28.78 2.80 -19.31
CA THR A 117 -28.39 1.50 -19.85
C THR A 117 -27.88 1.59 -21.29
N GLY A 118 -26.90 0.75 -21.62
CA GLY A 118 -26.29 0.72 -22.95
C GLY A 118 -24.76 0.73 -22.91
N ASN A 119 -24.13 0.57 -24.07
CA ASN A 119 -22.67 0.72 -24.15
C ASN A 119 -22.29 2.19 -23.93
N LEU A 120 -21.21 2.42 -23.20
CA LEU A 120 -20.72 3.76 -22.92
C LEU A 120 -19.27 3.88 -23.37
N LEU A 121 -18.95 5.01 -24.00
CA LEU A 121 -17.60 5.40 -24.38
C LEU A 121 -17.36 6.84 -23.93
N VAL A 122 -16.33 7.06 -23.11
CA VAL A 122 -16.14 8.32 -22.40
C VAL A 122 -14.75 8.86 -22.73
N GLY A 123 -14.68 10.04 -23.34
CA GLY A 123 -13.42 10.63 -23.82
C GLY A 123 -12.95 10.00 -25.12
N GLY A 124 -13.63 10.35 -26.22
CA GLY A 124 -13.22 10.05 -27.60
C GLY A 124 -13.93 8.88 -28.31
N ASP A 125 -13.90 8.85 -29.66
CA ASP A 125 -14.40 7.75 -30.53
C ASP A 125 -13.68 7.67 -31.90
N LEU A 126 -13.59 6.47 -32.52
CA LEU A 126 -12.97 6.20 -33.84
C LEU A 126 -13.79 6.54 -35.08
N GLY A 127 -15.04 7.01 -34.97
CA GLY A 127 -15.92 7.10 -36.13
C GLY A 127 -15.48 8.15 -37.15
N GLY A 128 -14.95 7.73 -38.32
CA GLY A 128 -15.08 8.48 -39.58
C GLY A 128 -13.83 9.01 -40.29
N GLY A 129 -12.62 8.51 -40.03
CA GLY A 129 -11.45 8.77 -40.90
C GLY A 129 -10.54 9.95 -40.54
N GLY A 130 -10.65 10.50 -39.32
CA GLY A 130 -9.76 11.58 -38.83
C GLY A 130 -8.67 11.08 -37.87
N THR A 131 -7.49 11.68 -37.96
CA THR A 131 -6.30 11.37 -37.16
C THR A 131 -6.48 11.70 -35.67
N GLY A 132 -6.84 10.67 -34.88
CA GLY A 132 -6.02 10.26 -33.73
C GLY A 132 -6.21 10.88 -32.34
N ASN A 133 -7.11 11.84 -32.09
CA ASN A 133 -7.27 12.45 -30.75
C ASN A 133 -8.74 12.45 -30.27
N GLY A 134 -8.96 12.32 -28.95
CA GLY A 134 -10.29 12.39 -28.33
C GLY A 134 -10.51 13.62 -27.44
N GLY A 135 -11.77 13.85 -27.06
CA GLY A 135 -12.19 14.94 -26.17
C GLY A 135 -12.19 14.56 -24.67
N THR A 136 -12.88 15.37 -23.87
CA THR A 136 -13.09 15.15 -22.44
C THR A 136 -14.51 14.63 -22.20
N GLY A 137 -14.64 13.38 -21.76
CA GLY A 137 -15.91 12.82 -21.32
C GLY A 137 -15.99 12.78 -19.80
N ILE A 138 -17.11 13.23 -19.24
CA ILE A 138 -17.37 13.23 -17.80
C ILE A 138 -18.67 12.49 -17.53
N VAL A 139 -18.64 11.58 -16.56
CA VAL A 139 -19.80 10.83 -16.08
C VAL A 139 -19.93 11.05 -14.58
N ASN A 140 -21.07 11.54 -14.12
CA ASN A 140 -21.36 11.77 -12.71
C ASN A 140 -22.54 10.89 -12.27
N LEU A 141 -22.37 10.17 -11.15
CA LEU A 141 -23.39 9.34 -10.52
C LEU A 141 -23.60 9.80 -9.08
N THR A 142 -24.79 10.29 -8.79
CA THR A 142 -25.10 10.96 -7.52
C THR A 142 -26.48 10.57 -6.99
N ASN A 143 -26.68 10.69 -5.68
CA ASN A 143 -27.97 10.51 -5.00
C ASN A 143 -28.72 9.20 -5.35
N GLY A 144 -28.01 8.09 -5.55
CA GLY A 144 -28.61 6.80 -5.94
C GLY A 144 -28.75 6.55 -7.44
N GLY A 145 -28.31 7.49 -8.29
CA GLY A 145 -28.29 7.33 -9.74
C GLY A 145 -27.41 6.15 -10.18
N THR A 146 -27.88 5.39 -11.17
CA THR A 146 -27.25 4.12 -11.57
C THR A 146 -26.91 4.07 -13.06
N ILE A 147 -25.67 3.71 -13.41
CA ILE A 147 -25.34 3.28 -14.77
C ILE A 147 -25.17 1.76 -14.78
N SER A 148 -25.81 1.09 -15.73
CA SER A 148 -25.56 -0.33 -16.03
C SER A 148 -25.07 -0.49 -17.45
N SER A 149 -23.80 -0.87 -17.60
CA SER A 149 -23.14 -1.08 -18.89
C SER A 149 -22.32 -2.37 -18.88
N GLY A 150 -21.84 -2.78 -20.06
CA GLY A 150 -20.87 -3.85 -20.18
C GLY A 150 -19.50 -3.43 -19.65
N THR A 151 -18.47 -3.53 -20.48
CA THR A 151 -17.18 -2.93 -20.15
C THR A 151 -17.06 -1.55 -20.79
N VAL A 152 -16.80 -0.53 -19.98
CA VAL A 152 -16.71 0.87 -20.41
C VAL A 152 -15.25 1.31 -20.51
N THR A 153 -14.90 2.03 -21.57
CA THR A 153 -13.56 2.63 -21.70
C THR A 153 -13.63 4.12 -21.38
N PHE A 154 -12.80 4.55 -20.42
CA PHE A 154 -12.59 5.95 -20.04
C PHE A 154 -11.24 6.43 -20.55
N GLY A 155 -11.27 7.43 -21.43
CA GLY A 155 -10.14 7.90 -22.22
C GLY A 155 -9.73 6.81 -23.19
N ALA A 156 -10.39 6.72 -24.34
CA ALA A 156 -10.23 5.60 -25.28
C ALA A 156 -9.17 5.84 -26.38
N TYR A 157 -8.65 7.07 -26.48
CA TYR A 157 -7.80 7.53 -27.58
C TYR A 157 -6.69 8.46 -27.10
N PRO A 158 -5.63 8.67 -27.90
CA PRO A 158 -4.58 9.62 -27.56
C PRO A 158 -5.15 10.99 -27.20
N ASN A 159 -4.59 11.61 -26.16
CA ASN A 159 -5.00 12.91 -25.63
C ASN A 159 -6.44 12.98 -25.11
N ALA A 160 -7.19 11.87 -25.11
CA ALA A 160 -8.55 11.84 -24.62
C ALA A 160 -8.58 11.64 -23.11
N THR A 161 -9.54 12.30 -22.46
CA THR A 161 -9.74 12.21 -21.01
C THR A 161 -11.14 11.68 -20.72
N GLY A 162 -11.23 10.54 -20.03
CA GLY A 162 -12.49 10.02 -19.51
C GLY A 162 -12.52 10.08 -18.00
N ILE A 163 -13.59 10.64 -17.44
CA ILE A 163 -13.77 10.84 -16.00
C ILE A 163 -15.06 10.16 -15.55
N LEU A 164 -14.96 9.36 -14.48
CA LEU A 164 -16.09 8.79 -13.73
C LEU A 164 -16.07 9.32 -12.31
N ASN A 165 -17.11 10.05 -11.91
CA ASN A 165 -17.32 10.48 -10.54
C ASN A 165 -18.54 9.75 -9.99
N ILE A 166 -18.36 9.02 -8.90
CA ILE A 166 -19.43 8.37 -8.16
C ILE A 166 -19.39 8.93 -6.75
N ASN A 167 -20.46 9.59 -6.33
CA ASN A 167 -20.57 10.11 -4.98
C ASN A 167 -22.00 10.04 -4.46
N THR A 168 -22.19 10.33 -3.18
CA THR A 168 -23.51 10.46 -2.55
C THR A 168 -24.44 9.27 -2.85
N GLY A 169 -23.90 8.04 -2.81
CA GLY A 169 -24.66 6.82 -3.06
C GLY A 169 -24.90 6.46 -4.52
N GLY A 170 -24.24 7.09 -5.50
CA GLY A 170 -24.29 6.65 -6.91
C GLY A 170 -23.72 5.25 -7.15
N HIS A 171 -24.13 4.59 -8.24
CA HIS A 171 -23.75 3.21 -8.56
C HIS A 171 -23.36 3.00 -10.02
N PHE A 172 -22.16 2.46 -10.25
CA PHE A 172 -21.75 1.98 -11.57
C PHE A 172 -21.73 0.46 -11.60
N ILE A 173 -22.51 -0.14 -12.50
CA ILE A 173 -22.60 -1.59 -12.71
C ILE A 173 -21.96 -1.91 -14.07
N GLY A 174 -20.82 -2.60 -14.05
CA GLY A 174 -20.06 -2.92 -15.26
C GLY A 174 -18.58 -3.13 -15.00
N GLY A 175 -17.84 -3.50 -16.05
CA GLY A 175 -16.37 -3.46 -16.06
C GLY A 175 -15.85 -2.14 -16.60
N PHE A 176 -14.57 -1.85 -16.42
CA PHE A 176 -13.96 -0.67 -17.05
C PHE A 176 -12.51 -0.87 -17.51
N PHE A 177 -12.11 -0.01 -18.44
CA PHE A 177 -10.72 0.34 -18.75
C PHE A 177 -10.51 1.83 -18.46
N LEU A 178 -9.63 2.18 -17.53
CA LEU A 178 -9.17 3.57 -17.33
C LEU A 178 -7.86 3.78 -18.09
N GLY A 179 -7.80 4.82 -18.93
CA GLY A 179 -6.64 5.06 -19.80
C GLY A 179 -6.55 3.96 -20.86
N GLY A 180 -7.66 3.71 -21.55
CA GLY A 180 -7.80 2.67 -22.58
C GLY A 180 -7.49 3.16 -23.99
N GLY A 181 -7.37 2.22 -24.95
CA GLY A 181 -7.14 2.53 -26.36
C GLY A 181 -5.98 1.74 -26.98
N SER A 182 -5.94 1.62 -28.31
CA SER A 182 -4.89 0.92 -29.06
C SER A 182 -3.56 1.67 -29.14
N THR A 183 -3.46 2.88 -28.55
CA THR A 183 -2.30 3.78 -28.62
C THR A 183 -2.13 4.54 -27.30
N GLY A 184 -0.89 4.88 -26.92
CA GLY A 184 -0.58 5.58 -25.66
C GLY A 184 -1.07 7.03 -25.62
N GLY A 185 -1.02 7.64 -24.42
CA GLY A 185 -1.37 9.05 -24.21
C GLY A 185 -2.84 9.34 -23.85
N SER A 186 -3.65 8.32 -23.56
CA SER A 186 -5.01 8.50 -23.03
C SER A 186 -5.01 8.61 -21.50
N THR A 187 -6.02 9.29 -20.94
CA THR A 187 -6.21 9.47 -19.49
C THR A 187 -7.60 8.98 -19.07
N GLY A 188 -7.66 8.04 -18.12
CA GLY A 188 -8.89 7.64 -17.47
C GLY A 188 -8.83 7.84 -15.97
N ILE A 189 -9.82 8.51 -15.41
CA ILE A 189 -9.89 8.80 -13.97
C ILE A 189 -11.25 8.32 -13.45
N ALA A 190 -11.24 7.60 -12.34
CA ALA A 190 -12.44 7.23 -11.61
C ALA A 190 -12.29 7.57 -10.14
N THR A 191 -13.29 8.23 -9.56
CA THR A 191 -13.37 8.50 -8.12
C THR A 191 -14.69 7.95 -7.58
N VAL A 192 -14.61 7.10 -6.57
CA VAL A 192 -15.75 6.60 -5.80
C VAL A 192 -15.61 7.15 -4.39
N ASP A 193 -16.47 8.11 -4.07
CA ASP A 193 -16.37 8.94 -2.87
C ASP A 193 -17.65 8.84 -2.03
N GLY A 194 -17.50 8.43 -0.77
CA GLY A 194 -18.58 8.43 0.20
C GLY A 194 -19.25 7.08 0.39
N VAL A 195 -19.82 6.92 1.58
CA VAL A 195 -20.54 5.70 1.97
C VAL A 195 -21.71 5.44 1.03
N GLY A 196 -21.83 4.20 0.58
CA GLY A 196 -22.88 3.75 -0.34
C GLY A 196 -22.55 3.98 -1.82
N SER A 197 -21.55 4.78 -2.15
CA SER A 197 -21.06 4.89 -3.53
C SER A 197 -20.29 3.64 -3.93
N SER A 198 -20.60 3.10 -5.11
CA SER A 198 -20.03 1.81 -5.49
C SER A 198 -19.81 1.59 -6.98
N ILE A 199 -18.79 0.76 -7.26
CA ILE A 199 -18.61 0.05 -8.52
C ILE A 199 -18.90 -1.43 -8.28
N MET A 200 -19.80 -2.01 -9.07
CA MET A 200 -20.10 -3.44 -9.05
C MET A 200 -19.90 -4.04 -10.45
N GLY A 201 -18.83 -4.79 -10.62
CA GLY A 201 -18.49 -5.46 -11.88
C GLY A 201 -18.62 -6.98 -11.78
N THR A 202 -19.12 -7.60 -12.84
CA THR A 202 -19.03 -9.07 -13.02
C THR A 202 -17.88 -9.47 -13.97
N ASN A 203 -17.07 -8.50 -14.38
CA ASN A 203 -15.95 -8.63 -15.31
C ASN A 203 -14.65 -8.11 -14.69
N PHE A 204 -13.53 -8.42 -15.34
CA PHE A 204 -12.24 -7.80 -15.02
C PHE A 204 -12.26 -6.30 -15.31
N SER A 205 -11.48 -5.55 -14.56
CA SER A 205 -11.26 -4.12 -14.81
C SER A 205 -9.77 -3.82 -14.90
N THR A 206 -9.42 -2.82 -15.70
CA THR A 206 -8.01 -2.42 -15.89
C THR A 206 -7.85 -0.93 -15.63
N VAL A 207 -6.84 -0.59 -14.83
CA VAL A 207 -6.43 0.78 -14.54
C VAL A 207 -5.07 1.01 -15.18
N GLY A 208 -4.99 1.97 -16.11
CA GLY A 208 -3.80 2.19 -16.93
C GLY A 208 -3.65 1.06 -17.93
N SER A 209 -4.58 0.94 -18.88
CA SER A 209 -4.54 -0.15 -19.87
C SER A 209 -3.42 0.05 -20.88
N SER A 210 -3.40 1.20 -21.55
CA SER A 210 -2.38 1.61 -22.54
C SER A 210 -1.86 3.03 -22.28
N GLY A 211 -2.64 3.85 -21.57
CA GLY A 211 -2.26 5.20 -21.12
C GLY A 211 -2.19 5.30 -19.60
N TYR A 212 -2.57 6.47 -19.08
CA TYR A 212 -2.67 6.74 -17.66
C TYR A 212 -4.06 6.42 -17.13
N GLY A 213 -4.14 5.58 -16.09
CA GLY A 213 -5.37 5.30 -15.37
C GLY A 213 -5.22 5.56 -13.88
N HIS A 214 -6.22 6.17 -13.27
CA HIS A 214 -6.26 6.40 -11.84
C HIS A 214 -7.65 6.10 -11.27
N LEU A 215 -7.72 5.14 -10.35
CA LEU A 215 -8.92 4.86 -9.56
C LEU A 215 -8.71 5.27 -8.11
N LYS A 216 -9.66 5.99 -7.53
CA LYS A 216 -9.72 6.34 -6.12
C LYS A 216 -10.98 5.78 -5.48
N LEU A 217 -10.84 5.04 -4.40
CA LEU A 217 -11.90 4.62 -3.49
C LEU A 217 -11.65 5.33 -2.15
N ILE A 218 -12.50 6.31 -1.83
CA ILE A 218 -12.27 7.22 -0.70
C ILE A 218 -13.54 7.42 0.14
N ASN A 219 -13.36 7.80 1.41
CA ASN A 219 -14.44 8.14 2.34
C ASN A 219 -15.57 7.08 2.43
N GLY A 220 -15.24 5.80 2.31
CA GLY A 220 -16.23 4.71 2.34
C GLY A 220 -16.72 4.24 0.96
N GLY A 221 -16.13 4.74 -0.12
CA GLY A 221 -16.38 4.27 -1.48
C GLY A 221 -15.94 2.82 -1.69
N SER A 222 -16.71 2.05 -2.47
CA SER A 222 -16.49 0.60 -2.60
C SER A 222 -16.40 0.11 -4.05
N MET A 223 -15.65 -0.96 -4.26
CA MET A 223 -15.57 -1.67 -5.52
C MET A 223 -15.63 -3.18 -5.29
N THR A 224 -16.51 -3.87 -6.02
CA THR A 224 -16.53 -5.34 -6.10
C THR A 224 -16.44 -5.77 -7.54
N ASN A 225 -15.48 -6.63 -7.88
CA ASN A 225 -15.35 -7.15 -9.25
C ASN A 225 -14.70 -8.55 -9.32
N LYS A 226 -14.49 -9.07 -10.54
CA LYS A 226 -13.72 -10.31 -10.77
C LYS A 226 -12.20 -10.08 -10.84
N GLY A 227 -11.64 -9.15 -10.07
CA GLY A 227 -10.20 -8.84 -10.14
C GLY A 227 -9.83 -7.95 -11.33
N GLY A 228 -8.53 -7.72 -11.52
CA GLY A 228 -8.13 -6.67 -12.43
C GLY A 228 -6.63 -6.47 -12.56
N THR A 229 -6.27 -5.61 -13.51
CA THR A 229 -4.89 -5.25 -13.79
C THR A 229 -4.67 -3.77 -13.55
N ILE A 230 -3.54 -3.43 -12.91
CA ILE A 230 -3.06 -2.07 -12.74
C ILE A 230 -1.75 -1.97 -13.52
N GLY A 231 -1.66 -1.11 -14.54
CA GLY A 231 -0.51 -1.05 -15.46
C GLY A 231 -0.47 -2.22 -16.45
N GLY A 232 -1.37 -2.19 -17.44
CA GLY A 232 -1.69 -3.31 -18.32
C GLY A 232 -0.67 -3.59 -19.43
N LEU A 233 -0.24 -2.56 -20.15
CA LEU A 233 0.64 -2.65 -21.32
C LEU A 233 1.96 -1.90 -21.12
N PRO A 234 3.01 -2.17 -21.92
CA PRO A 234 4.26 -1.43 -21.85
C PRO A 234 4.03 0.09 -21.96
N GLY A 235 4.67 0.87 -21.09
CA GLY A 235 4.54 2.33 -21.04
C GLY A 235 3.24 2.87 -20.42
N SER A 236 2.29 2.00 -20.06
CA SER A 236 1.08 2.41 -19.32
C SER A 236 1.36 2.58 -17.83
N ILE A 237 0.61 3.50 -17.20
CA ILE A 237 0.69 3.78 -15.76
C ILE A 237 -0.71 3.60 -15.17
N GLY A 238 -0.85 2.65 -14.26
CA GLY A 238 -2.06 2.44 -13.48
C GLY A 238 -1.84 2.77 -12.01
N ILE A 239 -2.74 3.54 -11.42
CA ILE A 239 -2.71 3.88 -9.99
C ILE A 239 -4.09 3.58 -9.39
N VAL A 240 -4.12 2.79 -8.31
CA VAL A 240 -5.31 2.58 -7.49
C VAL A 240 -4.99 3.01 -6.07
N SER A 241 -5.85 3.87 -5.51
CA SER A 241 -5.82 4.28 -4.11
C SER A 241 -7.10 3.83 -3.42
N VAL A 242 -6.95 3.06 -2.34
CA VAL A 242 -8.02 2.64 -1.44
C VAL A 242 -7.74 3.28 -0.09
N ASP A 243 -8.36 4.43 0.15
CA ASP A 243 -7.96 5.34 1.23
C ASP A 243 -9.13 5.66 2.16
N GLY A 244 -8.87 5.58 3.45
CA GLY A 244 -9.83 5.91 4.50
C GLY A 244 -10.67 4.71 4.95
N ILE A 245 -11.14 4.80 6.20
CA ILE A 245 -11.97 3.79 6.83
C ILE A 245 -13.23 3.50 6.01
N GLY A 246 -13.49 2.21 5.77
CA GLY A 246 -14.65 1.73 5.03
C GLY A 246 -14.49 1.73 3.51
N SER A 247 -13.45 2.38 2.97
CA SER A 247 -13.09 2.30 1.55
C SER A 247 -12.56 0.90 1.24
N GLN A 248 -13.14 0.25 0.23
CA GLN A 248 -12.95 -1.19 0.03
C GLN A 248 -12.87 -1.61 -1.42
N TRP A 249 -11.93 -2.50 -1.74
CA TRP A 249 -11.93 -3.24 -3.00
C TRP A 249 -11.95 -4.75 -2.77
N THR A 250 -13.04 -5.41 -3.16
CA THR A 250 -13.16 -6.87 -3.14
C THR A 250 -13.09 -7.45 -4.56
N ALA A 251 -12.04 -8.23 -4.84
CA ALA A 251 -11.88 -8.97 -6.07
C ALA A 251 -12.25 -10.46 -5.86
N THR A 252 -13.45 -10.84 -6.30
CA THR A 252 -13.99 -12.19 -6.16
C THR A 252 -13.70 -13.03 -7.40
N THR A 253 -12.68 -13.90 -7.34
CA THR A 253 -12.38 -14.87 -8.42
C THR A 253 -11.96 -16.24 -7.91
N ASP A 254 -11.81 -17.19 -8.83
CA ASP A 254 -10.99 -18.38 -8.63
C ASP A 254 -9.48 -18.04 -8.50
N SER A 255 -8.68 -19.04 -8.14
CA SER A 255 -7.24 -18.93 -7.86
C SER A 255 -6.38 -18.47 -9.04
N THR A 256 -6.94 -18.39 -10.26
CA THR A 256 -6.17 -18.01 -11.46
C THR A 256 -6.18 -16.51 -11.72
N SER A 257 -7.16 -15.78 -11.20
CA SER A 257 -7.57 -14.47 -11.71
C SER A 257 -7.59 -13.35 -10.66
N GLY A 258 -6.48 -13.15 -9.96
CA GLY A 258 -6.34 -12.15 -8.90
C GLY A 258 -6.23 -10.69 -9.33
N ILE A 259 -5.80 -9.83 -8.40
CA ILE A 259 -5.28 -8.50 -8.73
C ILE A 259 -3.85 -8.63 -9.22
N ILE A 260 -3.55 -7.98 -10.36
CA ILE A 260 -2.22 -7.91 -10.94
C ILE A 260 -1.74 -6.46 -10.93
N VAL A 261 -0.69 -6.17 -10.18
CA VAL A 261 -0.06 -4.85 -10.08
C VAL A 261 1.22 -4.83 -10.90
N GLY A 262 1.22 -4.07 -12.01
CA GLY A 262 2.28 -4.07 -13.00
C GLY A 262 2.24 -5.36 -13.82
N ALA A 263 1.33 -5.47 -14.80
CA ALA A 263 1.27 -6.64 -15.66
C ALA A 263 2.38 -6.62 -16.74
N ARG A 264 2.45 -5.52 -17.48
CA ARG A 264 3.50 -5.21 -18.47
C ARG A 264 3.92 -3.73 -18.41
N GLY A 265 3.14 -2.88 -17.74
CA GLY A 265 3.45 -1.49 -17.47
C GLY A 265 3.78 -1.27 -15.99
N GLU A 266 3.60 -0.02 -15.56
CA GLU A 266 3.77 0.40 -14.18
C GLU A 266 2.42 0.36 -13.46
N GLY A 267 2.34 -0.47 -12.42
CA GLY A 267 1.16 -0.56 -11.57
C GLY A 267 1.48 -0.13 -10.15
N ARG A 268 0.63 0.70 -9.58
CA ARG A 268 0.69 1.11 -8.17
C ARG A 268 -0.65 0.88 -7.48
N LEU A 269 -0.61 0.15 -6.36
CA LEU A 269 -1.73 -0.02 -5.45
C LEU A 269 -1.37 0.57 -4.09
N GLU A 270 -2.16 1.52 -3.62
CA GLU A 270 -2.04 2.15 -2.31
C GLU A 270 -3.26 1.80 -1.47
N ILE A 271 -3.02 1.28 -0.27
CA ILE A 271 -4.05 0.94 0.71
C ILE A 271 -3.68 1.69 1.99
N THR A 272 -4.42 2.74 2.30
CA THR A 272 -4.00 3.72 3.30
C THR A 272 -5.13 4.14 4.23
N ASN A 273 -4.77 4.67 5.40
CA ASN A 273 -5.70 5.28 6.35
C ASN A 273 -6.91 4.41 6.73
N GLY A 274 -6.73 3.09 6.83
CA GLY A 274 -7.81 2.15 7.18
C GLY A 274 -8.61 1.59 5.99
N GLY A 275 -8.12 1.79 4.76
CA GLY A 275 -8.67 1.15 3.57
C GLY A 275 -8.41 -0.37 3.55
N SER A 276 -9.24 -1.13 2.83
CA SER A 276 -9.12 -2.59 2.76
C SER A 276 -9.23 -3.14 1.34
N VAL A 277 -8.36 -4.08 0.98
CA VAL A 277 -8.42 -4.83 -0.27
C VAL A 277 -8.48 -6.32 0.04
N SER A 278 -9.40 -7.03 -0.61
CA SER A 278 -9.54 -8.48 -0.50
C SER A 278 -9.50 -9.14 -1.86
N THR A 279 -8.70 -10.20 -2.00
CA THR A 279 -8.49 -10.91 -3.26
C THR A 279 -8.34 -12.41 -3.03
N THR A 280 -8.64 -13.24 -4.03
CA THR A 280 -8.27 -14.67 -3.96
C THR A 280 -6.77 -14.88 -4.19
N THR A 281 -6.18 -14.11 -5.11
CA THR A 281 -4.77 -14.19 -5.50
C THR A 281 -4.19 -12.79 -5.68
N GLY A 282 -2.95 -12.56 -5.25
CA GLY A 282 -2.22 -11.30 -5.48
C GLY A 282 -1.00 -11.52 -6.37
N ARG A 283 -0.80 -10.67 -7.38
CA ARG A 283 0.40 -10.71 -8.24
C ARG A 283 1.00 -9.34 -8.44
N THR A 284 2.32 -9.23 -8.44
CA THR A 284 3.04 -7.99 -8.73
C THR A 284 4.19 -8.22 -9.70
N GLY A 285 4.35 -7.34 -10.70
CA GLY A 285 5.39 -7.42 -11.73
C GLY A 285 5.36 -8.73 -12.50
N ARG A 286 4.33 -8.88 -13.33
CA ARG A 286 3.94 -10.18 -13.87
C ARG A 286 4.80 -10.65 -15.05
N LEU A 287 5.25 -9.74 -15.90
CA LEU A 287 5.94 -10.03 -17.17
C LEU A 287 7.17 -9.14 -17.34
N ALA A 288 7.89 -9.30 -18.46
CA ALA A 288 9.10 -8.52 -18.76
C ALA A 288 8.85 -7.00 -18.72
N ALA A 289 9.83 -6.27 -18.18
CA ALA A 289 9.84 -4.82 -18.00
C ALA A 289 8.64 -4.25 -17.20
N SER A 290 7.97 -5.08 -16.40
CA SER A 290 6.88 -4.62 -15.53
C SER A 290 7.39 -4.15 -14.17
N ALA A 291 6.73 -3.13 -13.62
CA ALA A 291 6.99 -2.62 -12.27
C ALA A 291 5.70 -2.66 -11.45
N GLY A 292 5.65 -3.57 -10.47
CA GLY A 292 4.60 -3.60 -9.47
C GLY A 292 5.04 -2.89 -8.20
N ARG A 293 4.24 -1.95 -7.71
CA ARG A 293 4.43 -1.30 -6.40
C ARG A 293 3.14 -1.41 -5.59
N VAL A 294 3.23 -2.00 -4.41
CA VAL A 294 2.11 -2.05 -3.47
C VAL A 294 2.54 -1.41 -2.16
N ILE A 295 1.72 -0.51 -1.63
CA ILE A 295 1.89 0.12 -0.34
C ILE A 295 0.64 -0.20 0.49
N VAL A 296 0.84 -0.81 1.64
CA VAL A 296 -0.18 -0.98 2.68
C VAL A 296 0.32 -0.22 3.90
N ASP A 297 -0.29 0.91 4.21
CA ASP A 297 0.26 1.86 5.18
C ASP A 297 -0.81 2.40 6.12
N GLY A 298 -0.44 2.52 7.38
CA GLY A 298 -1.29 3.05 8.44
C GLY A 298 -2.16 2.00 9.11
N GLN A 299 -2.47 2.27 10.37
CA GLN A 299 -3.26 1.39 11.22
C GLN A 299 -4.62 1.05 10.59
N GLY A 300 -4.95 -0.24 10.57
CA GLY A 300 -6.21 -0.76 10.04
C GLY A 300 -6.24 -0.89 8.51
N SER A 301 -5.21 -0.43 7.80
CA SER A 301 -5.05 -0.72 6.38
C SER A 301 -4.68 -2.19 6.18
N GLU A 302 -5.38 -2.88 5.27
CA GLU A 302 -5.15 -4.31 5.05
C GLU A 302 -5.25 -4.72 3.58
N TRP A 303 -4.32 -5.59 3.15
CA TRP A 303 -4.51 -6.43 1.98
C TRP A 303 -4.65 -7.90 2.38
N SER A 304 -5.85 -8.45 2.24
CA SER A 304 -6.13 -9.87 2.47
C SER A 304 -6.11 -10.65 1.15
N ILE A 305 -5.33 -11.72 1.12
CA ILE A 305 -5.16 -12.61 -0.02
C ILE A 305 -5.60 -14.01 0.42
N GLY A 306 -6.54 -14.59 -0.32
CA GLY A 306 -7.10 -15.90 -0.08
C GLY A 306 -6.16 -17.04 -0.48
N THR A 307 -6.77 -18.20 -0.73
CA THR A 307 -6.06 -19.47 -0.95
C THR A 307 -5.33 -19.56 -2.30
N GLY A 308 -5.42 -18.52 -3.13
CA GLY A 308 -4.70 -18.46 -4.40
C GLY A 308 -3.24 -18.03 -4.25
N GLY A 309 -2.85 -17.43 -3.11
CA GLY A 309 -1.48 -17.07 -2.77
C GLY A 309 -1.00 -15.73 -3.34
N LEU A 310 0.21 -15.35 -2.91
CA LEU A 310 0.88 -14.11 -3.31
C LEU A 310 2.11 -14.43 -4.17
N PHE A 311 2.24 -13.73 -5.30
CA PHE A 311 3.35 -13.88 -6.24
C PHE A 311 3.99 -12.52 -6.56
N VAL A 312 5.26 -12.35 -6.17
CA VAL A 312 5.98 -11.08 -6.32
C VAL A 312 7.17 -11.28 -7.26
N GLY A 313 7.15 -10.58 -8.39
CA GLY A 313 8.18 -10.72 -9.43
C GLY A 313 8.01 -11.99 -10.27
N GLY A 314 6.93 -12.04 -11.06
CA GLY A 314 6.67 -13.12 -12.02
C GLY A 314 5.31 -13.82 -11.85
N ASN A 315 5.04 -14.79 -12.72
CA ASN A 315 3.79 -15.57 -12.71
C ASN A 315 3.92 -16.90 -12.00
N ASN A 316 4.97 -17.64 -12.36
CA ASN A 316 5.28 -18.97 -11.85
C ASN A 316 6.79 -19.25 -11.99
N PRO A 317 7.31 -20.29 -11.33
CA PRO A 317 8.75 -20.58 -11.33
C PRO A 317 9.32 -21.05 -12.67
N THR A 318 8.48 -21.54 -13.59
CA THR A 318 8.93 -22.08 -14.88
C THR A 318 8.94 -21.05 -16.01
N THR A 319 8.41 -19.84 -15.76
CA THR A 319 8.40 -18.76 -16.74
C THR A 319 9.81 -18.17 -16.87
N THR A 320 10.32 -18.10 -18.10
CA THR A 320 11.62 -17.50 -18.43
C THR A 320 11.45 -16.16 -19.15
N GLY A 321 12.52 -15.37 -19.25
CA GLY A 321 12.51 -14.09 -19.94
C GLY A 321 11.75 -12.97 -19.22
N VAL A 322 11.55 -13.10 -17.90
CA VAL A 322 10.92 -12.07 -17.07
C VAL A 322 12.03 -11.19 -16.49
N THR A 323 11.97 -9.89 -16.74
CA THR A 323 12.78 -8.86 -16.09
C THR A 323 11.85 -7.90 -15.38
N SER A 324 11.45 -8.20 -14.15
CA SER A 324 10.54 -7.35 -13.36
C SER A 324 11.17 -7.00 -12.03
N ASN A 325 10.94 -5.79 -11.56
CA ASN A 325 11.29 -5.37 -10.20
C ASN A 325 10.01 -4.98 -9.46
N SER A 326 9.59 -5.83 -8.53
CA SER A 326 8.38 -5.63 -7.73
C SER A 326 8.70 -5.41 -6.26
N LEU A 327 7.95 -4.50 -5.64
CA LEU A 327 8.09 -4.21 -4.22
C LEU A 327 6.71 -4.08 -3.57
N ILE A 328 6.54 -4.76 -2.44
CA ILE A 328 5.43 -4.57 -1.50
C ILE A 328 6.00 -3.97 -0.22
N THR A 329 5.38 -2.90 0.27
CA THR A 329 5.75 -2.24 1.53
C THR A 329 4.56 -2.23 2.47
N VAL A 330 4.76 -2.74 3.69
CA VAL A 330 3.75 -2.80 4.77
C VAL A 330 4.27 -2.00 5.97
N THR A 331 3.61 -0.89 6.29
CA THR A 331 4.12 0.12 7.24
C THR A 331 3.06 0.69 8.17
N ASP A 332 3.52 1.40 9.21
CA ASP A 332 2.71 2.21 10.12
C ASP A 332 1.50 1.46 10.75
N GLY A 333 1.65 0.16 11.05
CA GLY A 333 0.62 -0.65 11.70
C GLY A 333 -0.35 -1.37 10.75
N ALA A 334 0.00 -1.46 9.46
CA ALA A 334 -0.78 -2.13 8.44
C ALA A 334 -0.59 -3.66 8.41
N ALA A 335 -1.49 -4.38 7.74
CA ALA A 335 -1.46 -5.83 7.62
C ALA A 335 -1.47 -6.35 6.17
N LEU A 336 -0.65 -7.36 5.90
CA LEU A 336 -0.69 -8.19 4.70
C LEU A 336 -0.98 -9.64 5.09
N SER A 337 -2.17 -10.13 4.79
CA SER A 337 -2.64 -11.46 5.20
C SER A 337 -2.73 -12.40 3.99
N VAL A 338 -2.05 -13.53 4.00
CA VAL A 338 -2.03 -14.52 2.91
C VAL A 338 -2.47 -15.90 3.43
N GLN A 339 -3.58 -16.42 2.92
CA GLN A 339 -4.14 -17.72 3.31
C GLN A 339 -3.58 -18.91 2.49
N ALA A 340 -2.35 -18.76 1.98
CA ALA A 340 -1.63 -19.74 1.19
C ALA A 340 -0.13 -19.39 1.21
N ASP A 341 0.63 -19.85 0.22
CA ASP A 341 2.03 -19.49 0.06
C ASP A 341 2.20 -18.03 -0.39
N ALA A 342 3.30 -17.42 0.07
CA ALA A 342 3.79 -16.13 -0.38
C ALA A 342 5.16 -16.33 -1.05
N LEU A 343 5.23 -16.08 -2.36
CA LEU A 343 6.42 -16.35 -3.18
C LEU A 343 7.02 -15.03 -3.68
N LEU A 344 8.29 -14.80 -3.38
CA LEU A 344 9.07 -13.65 -3.83
C LEU A 344 10.12 -14.09 -4.85
N GLY A 345 10.40 -13.28 -5.87
CA GLY A 345 11.33 -13.65 -6.94
C GLY A 345 10.83 -14.89 -7.67
N VAL A 346 9.59 -14.85 -8.15
CA VAL A 346 8.88 -16.03 -8.64
C VAL A 346 9.54 -16.59 -9.90
N SER A 347 9.77 -15.78 -10.91
CA SER A 347 10.28 -16.22 -12.22
C SER A 347 11.78 -15.94 -12.39
N ALA A 348 12.47 -16.73 -13.23
CA ALA A 348 13.89 -16.52 -13.49
C ALA A 348 14.15 -15.14 -14.13
N GLY A 349 15.09 -14.38 -13.55
CA GLY A 349 15.42 -13.00 -13.94
C GLY A 349 14.55 -11.91 -13.28
N ALA A 350 13.54 -12.29 -12.50
CA ALA A 350 12.70 -11.35 -11.76
C ALA A 350 13.24 -11.12 -10.34
N VAL A 351 13.05 -9.90 -9.85
CA VAL A 351 13.27 -9.51 -8.45
C VAL A 351 11.92 -9.26 -7.79
N GLY A 352 11.65 -9.96 -6.71
CA GLY A 352 10.48 -9.73 -5.86
C GLY A 352 10.87 -9.33 -4.46
N ALA A 353 10.41 -8.17 -4.02
CA ALA A 353 10.73 -7.61 -2.72
C ALA A 353 9.49 -7.44 -1.82
N LEU A 354 9.66 -7.70 -0.53
CA LEU A 354 8.70 -7.42 0.53
C LEU A 354 9.40 -6.67 1.66
N MET A 355 8.81 -5.57 2.12
CA MET A 355 9.25 -4.82 3.28
C MET A 355 8.12 -4.78 4.30
N VAL A 356 8.39 -5.18 5.54
CA VAL A 356 7.48 -5.05 6.68
C VAL A 356 8.19 -4.24 7.74
N ALA A 357 7.81 -2.98 7.88
CA ALA A 357 8.52 -2.04 8.74
C ALA A 357 7.57 -1.32 9.71
N GLY A 358 8.04 -1.06 10.93
CA GLY A 358 7.29 -0.30 11.91
C GLY A 358 6.46 -1.17 12.86
N ALA A 359 6.37 -0.71 14.10
CA ALA A 359 5.65 -1.42 15.15
C ALA A 359 4.18 -1.65 14.78
N GLY A 360 3.72 -2.89 14.92
CA GLY A 360 2.35 -3.30 14.58
C GLY A 360 2.13 -3.61 13.11
N SER A 361 3.09 -3.30 12.23
CA SER A 361 3.05 -3.75 10.84
C SER A 361 3.29 -5.25 10.78
N ALA A 362 2.47 -5.97 10.01
CA ALA A 362 2.49 -7.43 9.98
C ALA A 362 2.32 -8.01 8.58
N MET A 363 3.06 -9.08 8.30
CA MET A 363 2.73 -10.01 7.23
C MET A 363 2.51 -11.40 7.79
N THR A 364 1.40 -12.03 7.43
CA THR A 364 1.08 -13.41 7.79
C THR A 364 0.87 -14.25 6.54
N SER A 365 1.52 -15.41 6.49
CA SER A 365 1.30 -16.46 5.50
C SER A 365 0.89 -17.75 6.22
N THR A 366 -0.25 -18.35 5.87
CA THR A 366 -0.58 -19.68 6.40
C THR A 366 0.19 -20.80 5.72
N GLY A 367 0.83 -20.51 4.58
CA GLY A 367 1.73 -21.41 3.87
C GLY A 367 3.20 -21.05 4.03
N THR A 368 3.99 -21.44 3.04
CA THR A 368 5.42 -21.11 2.95
C THR A 368 5.62 -19.66 2.53
N LEU A 369 6.50 -18.95 3.24
CA LEU A 369 7.15 -17.77 2.67
C LEU A 369 8.41 -18.24 1.92
N ALA A 370 8.39 -18.17 0.59
CA ALA A 370 9.54 -18.51 -0.25
C ALA A 370 10.21 -17.23 -0.75
N ILE A 371 11.43 -16.98 -0.31
CA ILE A 371 12.25 -15.84 -0.69
C ILE A 371 13.22 -16.30 -1.77
N GLY A 372 12.88 -15.97 -3.01
CA GLY A 372 13.52 -16.50 -4.21
C GLY A 372 12.91 -17.83 -4.55
N SER A 373 12.06 -17.87 -5.57
CA SER A 373 11.62 -19.14 -6.17
C SER A 373 12.58 -19.50 -7.30
N ALA A 374 12.33 -19.07 -8.53
CA ALA A 374 13.31 -19.19 -9.63
C ALA A 374 14.14 -17.92 -9.86
N GLY A 375 13.70 -16.77 -9.34
CA GLY A 375 14.39 -15.49 -9.38
C GLY A 375 14.98 -15.08 -8.02
N GLU A 376 15.21 -13.78 -7.86
CA GLU A 376 15.75 -13.19 -6.64
C GLU A 376 14.63 -12.68 -5.73
N GLY A 377 14.59 -13.17 -4.50
CA GLY A 377 13.70 -12.66 -3.47
C GLY A 377 14.45 -11.80 -2.47
N HIS A 378 13.84 -10.69 -2.08
CA HIS A 378 14.28 -9.89 -0.95
C HIS A 378 13.13 -9.71 0.04
N ALA A 379 13.34 -10.05 1.30
CA ALA A 379 12.42 -9.68 2.36
C ALA A 379 13.16 -8.86 3.42
N SER A 380 12.52 -7.83 3.95
CA SER A 380 12.99 -7.16 5.15
C SER A 380 11.90 -7.02 6.20
N VAL A 381 12.31 -7.21 7.45
CA VAL A 381 11.46 -7.06 8.64
C VAL A 381 12.17 -6.14 9.62
N THR A 382 11.73 -4.89 9.71
CA THR A 382 12.47 -3.82 10.39
C THR A 382 11.58 -2.99 11.31
N ASP A 383 12.19 -2.23 12.22
CA ASP A 383 11.52 -1.27 13.10
C ASP A 383 10.32 -1.88 13.88
N GLY A 384 10.47 -3.11 14.37
CA GLY A 384 9.40 -3.78 15.12
C GLY A 384 8.29 -4.40 14.27
N GLY A 385 8.50 -4.49 12.95
CA GLY A 385 7.64 -5.25 12.05
C GLY A 385 7.63 -6.74 12.40
N THR A 386 6.56 -7.43 11.98
CA THR A 386 6.37 -8.85 12.27
C THR A 386 6.06 -9.66 11.01
N VAL A 387 6.69 -10.83 10.88
CA VAL A 387 6.38 -11.79 9.83
C VAL A 387 6.11 -13.16 10.43
N THR A 388 5.01 -13.79 10.05
CA THR A 388 4.67 -15.15 10.44
C THR A 388 4.41 -16.01 9.21
N ALA A 389 5.03 -17.20 9.14
CA ALA A 389 4.78 -18.18 8.07
C ALA A 389 4.78 -19.59 8.64
N SER A 390 4.17 -20.57 7.97
CA SER A 390 4.25 -21.98 8.40
C SER A 390 5.65 -22.57 8.20
N SER A 391 6.29 -22.19 7.10
CA SER A 391 7.68 -22.53 6.74
C SER A 391 8.31 -21.35 6.01
N LEU A 392 9.65 -21.31 6.03
CA LEU A 392 10.44 -20.29 5.35
C LEU A 392 11.49 -20.97 4.47
N ALA A 393 11.52 -20.61 3.20
CA ALA A 393 12.54 -21.06 2.27
C ALA A 393 13.27 -19.85 1.68
N ILE A 394 14.60 -19.89 1.58
CA ILE A 394 15.42 -18.81 1.05
C ILE A 394 16.41 -19.42 0.06
N ASN A 395 16.36 -19.05 -1.22
CA ASN A 395 17.23 -19.62 -2.26
C ASN A 395 18.56 -18.84 -2.41
N ASN A 396 19.55 -19.44 -3.08
CA ASN A 396 20.96 -19.00 -3.13
C ASN A 396 21.22 -17.51 -3.46
N ALA A 397 20.44 -16.90 -4.34
CA ALA A 397 20.59 -15.47 -4.70
C ALA A 397 19.71 -14.52 -3.86
N SER A 398 19.04 -15.03 -2.83
CA SER A 398 17.98 -14.34 -2.12
C SER A 398 18.37 -13.97 -0.70
N LEU A 399 17.68 -12.95 -0.18
CA LEU A 399 18.05 -12.28 1.05
C LEU A 399 16.83 -12.08 1.95
N LEU A 400 16.93 -12.50 3.20
CA LEU A 400 16.09 -12.02 4.29
C LEU A 400 16.92 -11.08 5.16
N THR A 401 16.44 -9.87 5.42
CA THR A 401 17.02 -8.95 6.40
C THR A 401 16.06 -8.76 7.57
N THR A 402 16.54 -8.81 8.80
CA THR A 402 15.78 -8.41 9.99
C THR A 402 16.67 -7.57 10.89
N ASP A 403 16.09 -6.64 11.63
CA ASP A 403 16.77 -6.03 12.77
C ASP A 403 16.43 -6.79 14.07
N LEU A 404 17.00 -6.32 15.19
CA LEU A 404 16.85 -6.94 16.50
C LEU A 404 15.49 -6.65 17.17
N GLY A 405 14.80 -5.59 16.75
CA GLY A 405 13.51 -5.18 17.31
C GLY A 405 12.32 -5.86 16.64
N SER A 406 12.54 -6.37 15.43
CA SER A 406 11.58 -7.12 14.62
C SER A 406 11.46 -8.59 15.00
N SER A 407 10.39 -9.23 14.49
CA SER A 407 10.13 -10.65 14.72
C SER A 407 9.78 -11.40 13.45
N VAL A 408 10.47 -12.53 13.22
CA VAL A 408 10.13 -13.52 12.20
C VAL A 408 9.82 -14.84 12.89
N ALA A 409 8.55 -15.25 12.93
CA ALA A 409 8.12 -16.49 13.58
C ALA A 409 7.67 -17.53 12.54
N VAL A 410 8.38 -18.67 12.49
CA VAL A 410 8.11 -19.75 11.54
C VAL A 410 7.47 -20.93 12.26
N GLY A 411 6.28 -21.33 11.81
CA GLY A 411 5.46 -22.39 12.43
C GLY A 411 5.21 -22.13 13.91
N GLY A 412 5.00 -20.87 14.31
CA GLY A 412 4.85 -20.48 15.72
C GLY A 412 6.12 -20.70 16.57
N GLY A 413 7.30 -20.73 15.94
CA GLY A 413 8.58 -21.03 16.58
C GLY A 413 9.00 -22.50 16.48
N ALA A 414 8.16 -23.37 15.94
CA ALA A 414 8.45 -24.81 15.76
C ALA A 414 8.62 -25.21 14.29
N GLY A 415 8.41 -24.29 13.35
CA GLY A 415 8.48 -24.56 11.92
C GLY A 415 9.90 -24.74 11.38
N THR A 416 9.99 -24.95 10.07
CA THR A 416 11.24 -25.20 9.37
C THR A 416 11.68 -24.00 8.55
N ILE A 417 12.96 -23.64 8.69
CA ILE A 417 13.69 -22.75 7.80
C ILE A 417 14.60 -23.60 6.92
N THR A 418 14.49 -23.43 5.61
CA THR A 418 15.49 -23.90 4.64
C THR A 418 16.20 -22.69 4.05
N ASN A 419 17.40 -22.42 4.52
CA ASN A 419 18.22 -21.30 4.08
C ASN A 419 19.34 -21.81 3.16
N ASP A 420 19.19 -21.58 1.86
CA ASP A 420 20.26 -21.75 0.87
C ASP A 420 20.80 -20.39 0.39
N GLY A 421 20.19 -19.28 0.79
CA GLY A 421 20.61 -17.90 0.47
C GLY A 421 21.32 -17.20 1.63
N THR A 422 20.94 -15.95 1.88
CA THR A 422 21.49 -15.14 2.98
C THR A 422 20.39 -14.70 3.93
N ILE A 423 20.59 -14.95 5.23
CA ILE A 423 19.86 -14.28 6.29
C ILE A 423 20.77 -13.21 6.89
N ARG A 424 20.27 -11.99 7.02
CA ARG A 424 20.98 -10.88 7.62
C ARG A 424 20.25 -10.40 8.86
N ILE A 425 20.96 -10.31 9.97
CA ILE A 425 20.46 -9.81 11.23
C ILE A 425 21.27 -8.56 11.59
N ALA A 426 20.63 -7.41 11.67
CA ALA A 426 21.29 -6.12 11.77
C ALA A 426 21.02 -5.41 13.10
N ALA A 427 22.08 -4.97 13.76
CA ALA A 427 22.02 -4.20 15.00
C ALA A 427 22.22 -2.71 14.70
N GLY A 428 21.14 -1.92 14.78
CA GLY A 428 21.22 -0.47 14.60
C GLY A 428 22.01 0.25 15.68
N ALA A 429 22.31 1.54 15.46
CA ALA A 429 23.05 2.39 16.39
C ALA A 429 22.51 2.36 17.83
N ALA A 430 21.19 2.40 17.98
CA ALA A 430 20.52 2.46 19.28
C ALA A 430 20.37 1.09 19.97
N ALA A 431 20.80 -0.02 19.35
CA ALA A 431 20.65 -1.34 19.96
C ALA A 431 21.49 -1.49 21.24
N SER A 432 20.91 -2.13 22.26
CA SER A 432 21.61 -2.48 23.49
C SER A 432 22.50 -3.71 23.28
N SER A 433 23.61 -3.81 24.01
CA SER A 433 24.40 -5.04 24.01
C SER A 433 23.64 -6.19 24.68
N GLY A 434 23.84 -7.41 24.21
CA GLY A 434 23.10 -8.58 24.67
C GLY A 434 22.88 -9.62 23.59
N SER A 435 22.18 -10.70 23.95
CA SER A 435 21.81 -11.78 23.03
C SER A 435 20.37 -11.62 22.54
N TYR A 436 20.16 -11.82 21.24
CA TYR A 436 18.87 -11.62 20.58
C TYR A 436 18.55 -12.79 19.64
N THR A 437 17.26 -13.14 19.56
CA THR A 437 16.72 -14.18 18.66
C THR A 437 15.54 -13.62 17.86
N PRO A 438 15.77 -12.72 16.89
CA PRO A 438 14.69 -12.10 16.11
C PRO A 438 13.95 -13.10 15.21
N ILE A 439 14.55 -14.26 14.94
CA ILE A 439 13.97 -15.35 14.15
C ILE A 439 13.69 -16.53 15.07
N ALA A 440 12.42 -16.93 15.16
CA ALA A 440 11.97 -18.09 15.93
C ALA A 440 11.54 -19.22 15.00
N ALA A 441 12.24 -20.35 15.06
CA ALA A 441 11.94 -21.57 14.30
C ALA A 441 12.49 -22.81 15.02
N GLY A 442 11.92 -23.97 14.71
CA GLY A 442 12.30 -25.24 15.35
C GLY A 442 13.42 -25.95 14.62
N THR A 443 13.40 -25.95 13.28
CA THR A 443 14.41 -26.62 12.46
C THR A 443 15.06 -25.63 11.50
N TRP A 444 16.39 -25.66 11.43
CA TRP A 444 17.20 -24.91 10.47
C TRP A 444 17.95 -25.88 9.57
N ALA A 445 17.78 -25.76 8.27
CA ALA A 445 18.40 -26.57 7.24
C ALA A 445 18.90 -25.69 6.09
N GLY A 446 19.63 -26.30 5.14
CA GLY A 446 20.18 -25.62 3.98
C GLY A 446 21.67 -25.29 4.13
N THR A 447 22.22 -24.71 3.08
CA THR A 447 23.66 -24.43 2.92
C THR A 447 24.00 -22.94 2.90
N GLY A 448 23.00 -22.09 3.08
CA GLY A 448 23.09 -20.64 3.06
C GLY A 448 23.82 -20.07 4.27
N SER A 449 24.06 -18.76 4.22
CA SER A 449 24.81 -18.04 5.24
C SER A 449 23.91 -17.21 6.15
N VAL A 450 24.41 -16.93 7.35
CA VAL A 450 23.83 -15.93 8.26
C VAL A 450 24.86 -14.84 8.51
N GLN A 451 24.49 -13.60 8.23
CA GLN A 451 25.30 -12.40 8.42
C GLN A 451 24.76 -11.61 9.61
N ALA A 452 25.52 -11.58 10.71
CA ALA A 452 25.23 -10.69 11.82
C ALA A 452 25.99 -9.37 11.65
N LEU A 453 25.29 -8.27 11.42
CA LEU A 453 25.89 -6.94 11.34
C LEU A 453 25.75 -6.25 12.69
N GLY A 454 26.88 -5.91 13.29
CA GLY A 454 26.96 -5.35 14.64
C GLY A 454 26.94 -6.38 15.77
N GLY A 455 27.23 -7.65 15.46
CA GLY A 455 27.31 -8.72 16.45
C GLY A 455 27.94 -10.00 15.92
N VAL A 456 27.91 -11.03 16.77
CA VAL A 456 28.41 -12.38 16.47
C VAL A 456 27.24 -13.35 16.42
N TYR A 457 27.12 -14.12 15.34
CA TYR A 457 26.09 -15.15 15.20
C TYR A 457 26.52 -16.46 15.86
N ASP A 458 25.64 -17.01 16.70
CA ASP A 458 25.78 -18.34 17.28
C ASP A 458 24.86 -19.32 16.52
N PRO A 459 25.42 -20.20 15.67
CA PRO A 459 24.63 -21.16 14.90
C PRO A 459 24.00 -22.27 15.76
N ALA A 460 24.46 -22.51 16.99
CA ALA A 460 23.89 -23.54 17.86
C ALA A 460 22.59 -23.08 18.52
N ASN A 461 22.51 -21.79 18.87
CA ASN A 461 21.34 -21.20 19.52
C ASN A 461 20.51 -20.31 18.57
N HIS A 462 20.95 -20.14 17.31
CA HIS A 462 20.35 -19.22 16.33
C HIS A 462 20.17 -17.80 16.88
N ALA A 463 21.17 -17.34 17.64
CA ALA A 463 21.15 -16.07 18.35
C ALA A 463 22.27 -15.14 17.83
N VAL A 464 22.05 -13.83 17.96
CA VAL A 464 23.09 -12.82 17.70
C VAL A 464 23.46 -12.15 19.01
N THR A 465 24.74 -12.19 19.35
CA THR A 465 25.30 -11.45 20.48
C THR A 465 25.85 -10.12 19.99
N VAL A 466 25.26 -9.04 20.47
CA VAL A 466 25.54 -7.66 20.07
C VAL A 466 26.52 -7.04 21.03
N SER A 467 27.58 -6.44 20.51
CA SER A 467 28.59 -5.72 21.29
C SER A 467 28.13 -4.31 21.69
N THR A 468 28.70 -3.79 22.77
CA THR A 468 28.59 -2.35 23.08
C THR A 468 29.24 -1.58 21.95
N ALA A 469 28.58 -0.51 21.46
CA ALA A 469 29.17 0.30 20.41
C ALA A 469 30.38 1.06 20.94
N ALA A 470 31.50 1.01 20.21
CA ALA A 470 32.58 1.95 20.40
C ALA A 470 32.14 3.35 19.95
N THR A 471 32.71 4.39 20.56
CA THR A 471 32.37 5.79 20.25
C THR A 471 33.48 6.46 19.46
N GLY A 472 33.13 7.21 18.43
CA GLY A 472 34.04 8.00 17.62
C GLY A 472 33.60 9.47 17.49
N THR A 473 34.50 10.32 17.00
CA THR A 473 34.23 11.73 16.69
C THR A 473 34.23 11.93 15.17
N ALA A 474 33.30 12.73 14.66
CA ALA A 474 33.25 13.05 13.23
C ALA A 474 34.61 13.57 12.72
N GLY A 475 35.03 13.13 11.53
CA GLY A 475 36.31 13.47 10.91
C GLY A 475 37.55 12.76 11.49
N VAL A 476 37.41 11.98 12.56
CA VAL A 476 38.52 11.27 13.21
C VAL A 476 38.39 9.76 12.97
N ALA A 477 39.46 9.14 12.48
CA ALA A 477 39.52 7.70 12.28
C ALA A 477 39.36 6.95 13.61
N THR A 478 38.38 6.07 13.69
CA THR A 478 38.13 5.21 14.86
C THR A 478 38.36 3.76 14.47
N THR A 479 39.28 3.07 15.17
CA THR A 479 39.63 1.67 14.92
C THR A 479 38.96 0.76 15.95
N ILE A 480 38.36 -0.33 15.46
CA ILE A 480 37.77 -1.40 16.28
C ILE A 480 38.36 -2.76 15.90
N ASP A 481 38.31 -3.71 16.83
CA ASP A 481 38.62 -5.11 16.61
C ASP A 481 37.32 -5.91 16.48
N LEU A 482 36.99 -6.31 15.26
CA LEU A 482 35.81 -7.06 14.83
C LEU A 482 35.71 -8.47 15.45
N SER A 483 36.75 -8.97 16.12
CA SER A 483 36.63 -10.17 16.95
C SER A 483 35.90 -9.90 18.28
N ALA A 484 35.88 -8.64 18.74
CA ALA A 484 35.32 -8.24 20.04
C ALA A 484 34.24 -7.15 19.95
N THR A 485 34.41 -6.17 19.08
CA THR A 485 33.53 -5.01 18.88
C THR A 485 33.20 -4.86 17.41
N GLN A 486 31.91 -4.89 17.08
CA GLN A 486 31.42 -4.86 15.70
C GLN A 486 30.58 -3.61 15.41
N ARG A 487 30.51 -2.68 16.36
CA ARG A 487 29.68 -1.47 16.25
C ARG A 487 30.45 -0.21 16.59
N LEU A 488 30.15 0.83 15.85
CA LEU A 488 30.61 2.20 16.06
C LEU A 488 29.42 3.14 16.12
N LEU A 489 29.50 4.15 16.98
CA LEU A 489 28.65 5.33 16.98
C LEU A 489 29.55 6.56 16.91
N ILE A 490 29.53 7.24 15.76
CA ILE A 490 30.29 8.45 15.51
C ILE A 490 29.36 9.64 15.71
N THR A 491 29.78 10.61 16.52
CA THR A 491 29.00 11.84 16.78
C THR A 491 29.81 13.07 16.37
N ASP A 492 29.15 14.02 15.74
CA ASP A 492 29.65 15.35 15.52
C ASP A 492 29.36 16.22 16.76
N PRO A 493 30.38 16.75 17.45
CA PRO A 493 30.20 17.47 18.70
C PRO A 493 29.54 18.85 18.54
N ASP A 494 29.61 19.45 17.34
CA ASP A 494 29.13 20.80 17.08
C ASP A 494 27.63 20.81 16.74
N THR A 495 27.19 19.81 15.97
CA THR A 495 25.81 19.68 15.48
C THR A 495 24.98 18.68 16.28
N GLY A 496 25.63 17.76 17.00
CA GLY A 496 24.98 16.61 17.63
C GLY A 496 24.48 15.55 16.65
N GLN A 497 24.77 15.69 15.35
CA GLN A 497 24.46 14.64 14.38
C GLN A 497 25.29 13.40 14.67
N ALA A 498 24.70 12.23 14.47
CA ALA A 498 25.35 10.96 14.72
C ALA A 498 25.11 9.98 13.58
N VAL A 499 26.08 9.09 13.38
CA VAL A 499 25.96 7.94 12.50
C VAL A 499 26.53 6.70 13.15
N GLY A 500 25.75 5.62 13.13
CA GLY A 500 26.20 4.30 13.54
C GLY A 500 26.65 3.46 12.37
N ALA A 501 27.57 2.54 12.62
CA ALA A 501 28.01 1.52 11.68
C ALA A 501 28.10 0.16 12.38
N GLY A 502 27.44 -0.85 11.83
CA GLY A 502 27.48 -2.25 12.25
C GLY A 502 28.17 -3.12 11.21
N PHE A 503 29.23 -3.80 11.63
CA PHE A 503 30.08 -4.65 10.79
C PHE A 503 29.85 -6.12 11.10
N GLN A 504 30.24 -7.00 10.18
CA GLN A 504 30.28 -8.43 10.47
C GLN A 504 31.52 -8.76 11.32
N ALA A 505 31.37 -9.69 12.27
CA ALA A 505 32.51 -10.20 13.03
C ALA A 505 33.50 -10.97 12.13
N THR A 506 34.80 -10.77 12.36
CA THR A 506 35.87 -11.49 11.66
C THR A 506 37.14 -11.51 12.52
N ASP A 507 37.90 -12.60 12.39
CA ASP A 507 39.21 -12.75 13.04
C ASP A 507 40.37 -12.36 12.11
N THR A 508 40.12 -12.17 10.81
CA THR A 508 41.17 -11.88 9.81
C THR A 508 40.65 -11.05 8.62
N PRO A 509 41.17 -9.82 8.40
CA PRO A 509 41.80 -8.98 9.42
C PRO A 509 40.76 -8.62 10.48
N SER A 510 41.10 -8.79 11.76
CA SER A 510 40.15 -8.45 12.83
C SER A 510 40.03 -6.94 13.04
N THR A 511 41.00 -6.14 12.62
CA THR A 511 40.96 -4.69 12.82
C THR A 511 40.40 -3.95 11.61
N THR A 512 39.42 -3.07 11.86
CA THR A 512 38.89 -2.15 10.87
C THR A 512 38.89 -0.72 11.40
N GLY A 513 39.19 0.24 10.53
CA GLY A 513 39.16 1.67 10.83
C GLY A 513 38.08 2.34 10.02
N LEU A 514 37.29 3.22 10.66
CA LEU A 514 36.27 4.03 10.01
C LEU A 514 36.47 5.50 10.36
N THR A 515 36.52 6.35 9.34
CA THR A 515 36.33 7.80 9.47
C THR A 515 34.98 8.13 8.85
N ALA A 516 34.11 8.80 9.59
CA ALA A 516 32.88 9.37 9.06
C ALA A 516 32.90 10.89 9.29
N SER A 517 32.66 11.67 8.24
CA SER A 517 32.65 13.13 8.30
C SER A 517 31.32 13.66 7.79
N LEU A 518 30.82 14.75 8.37
CA LEU A 518 29.68 15.46 7.78
C LEU A 518 30.05 15.99 6.40
N MET A 519 29.13 15.86 5.46
CA MET A 519 29.31 16.41 4.12
C MET A 519 29.29 17.93 4.13
N ASP A 520 30.03 18.53 3.19
CA ASP A 520 30.10 19.98 3.08
C ASP A 520 28.80 20.61 2.55
N GLY A 521 28.66 21.92 2.76
CA GLY A 521 27.45 22.65 2.36
C GLY A 521 27.21 22.68 0.85
N SER A 522 28.23 22.50 0.02
CA SER A 522 28.09 22.50 -1.44
C SER A 522 27.54 21.17 -1.96
N GLN A 523 28.02 20.04 -1.44
CA GLN A 523 27.55 18.68 -1.74
C GLN A 523 26.11 18.48 -1.28
N VAL A 524 25.76 18.97 -0.08
CA VAL A 524 24.39 18.91 0.43
C VAL A 524 23.46 19.81 -0.39
N SER A 525 23.95 20.97 -0.86
CA SER A 525 23.15 21.88 -1.68
C SER A 525 22.82 21.31 -3.06
N SER A 526 23.72 20.52 -3.67
CA SER A 526 23.42 19.86 -4.95
C SER A 526 22.31 18.81 -4.79
N LEU A 527 22.30 18.05 -3.68
CA LEU A 527 21.23 17.10 -3.38
C LEU A 527 19.88 17.79 -3.16
N LYS A 528 19.86 18.92 -2.45
CA LYS A 528 18.61 19.67 -2.17
C LYS A 528 17.83 20.01 -3.44
N ASN A 529 18.51 20.25 -4.56
CA ASN A 529 17.87 20.56 -5.84
C ASN A 529 17.19 19.35 -6.51
N LEU A 530 17.44 18.13 -6.01
CA LEU A 530 16.86 16.88 -6.50
C LEU A 530 15.69 16.39 -5.63
N LEU A 531 15.46 17.00 -4.47
CA LEU A 531 14.44 16.56 -3.53
C LEU A 531 13.05 17.05 -3.96
N ASP A 532 12.04 16.23 -3.68
CA ASP A 532 10.64 16.62 -3.87
C ASP A 532 10.28 17.85 -2.99
N PRO A 533 9.32 18.69 -3.42
CA PRO A 533 8.85 19.81 -2.61
C PRO A 533 8.46 19.38 -1.19
N GLY A 534 8.91 20.15 -0.19
CA GLY A 534 8.65 19.86 1.24
C GLY A 534 9.61 18.84 1.87
N LYS A 535 10.58 18.31 1.11
CA LYS A 535 11.65 17.45 1.62
C LYS A 535 12.91 18.25 1.92
N THR A 536 13.72 17.74 2.86
CA THR A 536 15.05 18.26 3.17
C THR A 536 16.04 17.13 3.39
N VAL A 537 17.33 17.42 3.25
CA VAL A 537 18.39 16.53 3.74
C VAL A 537 18.37 16.57 5.27
N LEU A 538 18.20 15.41 5.89
CA LEU A 538 18.16 15.25 7.35
C LEU A 538 19.54 14.94 7.92
N SER A 539 20.33 14.14 7.20
CA SER A 539 21.67 13.70 7.63
C SER A 539 22.48 13.28 6.40
N ALA A 540 23.77 13.64 6.35
CA ALA A 540 24.63 13.37 5.20
C ALA A 540 26.08 13.19 5.62
N TRP A 541 26.68 12.05 5.26
CA TRP A 541 27.99 11.62 5.75
C TRP A 541 28.85 11.06 4.62
N ASP A 542 30.14 11.38 4.68
CA ASP A 542 31.20 10.79 3.87
C ASP A 542 32.02 9.82 4.73
N PHE A 543 32.35 8.66 4.16
CA PHE A 543 33.01 7.56 4.83
C PHE A 543 34.30 7.18 4.13
N SER A 544 35.34 6.95 4.92
CA SER A 544 36.54 6.24 4.49
C SER A 544 36.83 5.11 5.46
N ALA A 545 37.13 3.92 4.95
CA ALA A 545 37.44 2.76 5.77
C ALA A 545 38.74 2.07 5.37
N THR A 546 39.39 1.45 6.35
CA THR A 546 40.59 0.63 6.19
C THR A 546 40.38 -0.72 6.85
N GLY A 547 40.88 -1.81 6.27
CA GLY A 547 40.69 -3.16 6.84
C GLY A 547 39.29 -3.74 6.61
N HIS A 548 38.48 -3.10 5.76
CA HIS A 548 37.17 -3.58 5.31
C HIS A 548 37.25 -3.97 3.83
N ALA A 549 36.74 -5.15 3.45
CA ALA A 549 36.79 -5.58 2.06
C ALA A 549 35.70 -4.86 1.23
N PRO A 550 35.99 -4.43 -0.01
CA PRO A 550 34.97 -3.87 -0.89
C PRO A 550 33.83 -4.86 -1.15
N GLY A 551 32.58 -4.42 -1.01
CA GLY A 551 31.40 -5.26 -1.18
C GLY A 551 30.85 -5.85 0.12
N ASP A 552 31.65 -5.90 1.19
CA ASP A 552 31.17 -6.41 2.48
C ASP A 552 30.10 -5.47 3.05
N PRO A 553 28.96 -6.02 3.52
CA PRO A 553 27.84 -5.22 3.98
C PRO A 553 28.13 -4.54 5.31
N VAL A 554 27.72 -3.28 5.43
CA VAL A 554 27.76 -2.49 6.65
C VAL A 554 26.37 -1.94 6.92
N TYR A 555 25.87 -2.12 8.12
CA TYR A 555 24.60 -1.54 8.53
C TYR A 555 24.83 -0.13 9.03
N LEU A 556 24.43 0.86 8.24
CA LEU A 556 24.55 2.27 8.60
C LEU A 556 23.26 2.74 9.26
N SER A 557 23.40 3.56 10.30
CA SER A 557 22.28 4.15 11.05
C SER A 557 22.47 5.64 11.15
N PHE A 558 21.76 6.42 10.33
CA PHE A 558 21.86 7.87 10.28
C PHE A 558 20.89 8.49 11.28
N GLY A 559 21.40 9.31 12.20
CA GLY A 559 20.56 10.10 13.09
C GLY A 559 19.81 11.15 12.26
N VAL A 560 18.48 11.01 12.16
CA VAL A 560 17.60 11.87 11.36
C VAL A 560 16.52 12.56 12.20
N GLY A 561 16.51 12.30 13.51
CA GLY A 561 15.53 12.84 14.45
C GLY A 561 14.21 12.07 14.44
N ALA A 562 13.33 12.41 15.38
CA ALA A 562 12.00 11.83 15.49
C ALA A 562 10.99 12.48 14.54
N GLY A 563 9.80 11.87 14.39
CA GLY A 563 8.66 12.47 13.68
C GLY A 563 8.65 12.33 12.16
N GLN A 564 9.61 11.61 11.56
CA GLN A 564 9.53 11.22 10.15
C GLN A 564 8.51 10.10 9.96
N ARG A 565 7.91 10.01 8.77
CA ARG A 565 7.19 8.81 8.31
C ARG A 565 8.12 7.92 7.51
N PHE A 566 7.93 6.61 7.60
CA PHE A 566 8.75 5.65 6.85
C PHE A 566 8.76 5.94 5.34
N LEU A 567 7.58 6.11 4.74
CA LEU A 567 7.41 6.37 3.31
C LEU A 567 7.92 7.75 2.86
N ASP A 568 8.19 8.65 3.80
CA ASP A 568 8.73 9.97 3.51
C ASP A 568 10.25 9.99 3.39
N LEU A 569 10.91 8.94 3.87
CA LEU A 569 12.36 8.81 3.88
C LEU A 569 12.88 8.31 2.53
N ALA A 570 14.01 8.86 2.10
CA ALA A 570 14.76 8.36 0.95
C ALA A 570 16.25 8.38 1.25
N ILE A 571 16.92 7.33 0.79
CA ILE A 571 18.37 7.18 0.87
C ILE A 571 18.98 7.60 -0.45
N TRP A 572 20.11 8.29 -0.37
CA TRP A 572 20.85 8.80 -1.50
C TRP A 572 22.31 8.37 -1.40
N HIS A 573 22.89 8.02 -2.53
CA HIS A 573 24.31 7.68 -2.66
C HIS A 573 24.98 8.68 -3.59
N PHE A 574 26.19 9.10 -3.24
CA PHE A 574 27.01 10.01 -4.02
C PHE A 574 28.25 9.26 -4.51
N ASP A 575 28.43 9.22 -5.83
CA ASP A 575 29.54 8.49 -6.47
C ASP A 575 30.85 9.31 -6.55
N GLY A 576 30.87 10.50 -5.93
CA GLY A 576 31.92 11.49 -6.04
C GLY A 576 31.62 12.62 -7.03
N LYS A 577 30.54 12.51 -7.82
CA LYS A 577 30.12 13.51 -8.81
C LYS A 577 28.61 13.78 -8.79
N THR A 578 27.80 12.73 -8.76
CA THR A 578 26.34 12.81 -8.86
C THR A 578 25.66 12.07 -7.72
N TRP A 579 24.46 12.55 -7.38
CA TRP A 579 23.57 11.92 -6.41
C TRP A 579 22.58 11.02 -7.12
N ASP A 580 22.48 9.78 -6.67
CA ASP A 580 21.48 8.82 -7.12
C ASP A 580 20.65 8.33 -5.95
N LYS A 581 19.36 8.09 -6.19
CA LYS A 581 18.49 7.50 -5.18
C LYS A 581 18.94 6.05 -4.94
N TYR A 582 19.32 5.75 -3.71
CA TYR A 582 19.75 4.42 -3.32
C TYR A 582 18.50 3.57 -3.09
N LEU A 583 18.24 2.63 -4.00
CA LEU A 583 17.13 1.70 -3.87
C LEU A 583 17.45 0.71 -2.76
N ASN A 584 16.86 0.91 -1.58
CA ASN A 584 17.04 0.01 -0.46
C ASN A 584 15.73 -0.71 -0.14
N THR A 585 15.82 -2.03 -0.04
CA THR A 585 14.69 -2.91 0.30
C THR A 585 14.74 -3.33 1.77
N ASP A 586 15.56 -2.67 2.59
CA ASP A 586 15.86 -3.00 3.97
C ASP A 586 15.91 -1.78 4.91
N LEU A 587 15.29 -0.66 4.48
CA LEU A 587 15.16 0.53 5.32
C LEU A 587 14.51 0.19 6.66
N ALA A 588 15.05 0.73 7.74
CA ALA A 588 14.45 0.78 9.06
C ALA A 588 14.42 2.23 9.54
N TYR A 589 13.40 2.62 10.29
CA TYR A 589 13.36 3.93 10.93
C TYR A 589 12.92 3.82 12.39
N ALA A 590 13.90 3.55 13.27
CA ALA A 590 13.65 3.30 14.68
C ALA A 590 14.46 4.27 15.54
N ASN A 591 13.88 4.75 16.65
CA ASN A 591 14.58 5.56 17.65
C ASN A 591 15.29 6.80 17.08
N GLY A 592 14.71 7.42 16.03
CA GLY A 592 15.28 8.59 15.37
C GLY A 592 16.45 8.30 14.43
N PHE A 593 16.72 7.02 14.12
CA PHE A 593 17.73 6.59 13.16
C PHE A 593 17.07 5.98 11.92
N ALA A 594 17.44 6.48 10.74
CA ALA A 594 17.18 5.79 9.47
C ALA A 594 18.35 4.85 9.20
N SER A 595 18.08 3.55 9.13
CA SER A 595 19.12 2.52 9.02
C SER A 595 18.94 1.65 7.78
N PHE A 596 20.03 1.30 7.12
CA PHE A 596 20.04 0.54 5.87
C PHE A 596 21.39 -0.16 5.68
N VAL A 597 21.43 -1.23 4.89
CA VAL A 597 22.70 -1.87 4.53
C VAL A 597 23.32 -1.16 3.34
N ALA A 598 24.60 -0.81 3.46
CA ALA A 598 25.44 -0.35 2.38
C ALA A 598 26.49 -1.43 2.07
N THR A 599 26.77 -1.67 0.79
CA THR A 599 27.84 -2.59 0.32
C THR A 599 29.12 -1.85 -0.08
N GLY A 600 29.14 -0.53 0.08
CA GLY A 600 30.31 0.31 -0.08
C GLY A 600 30.31 1.40 0.97
N LEU A 601 31.49 1.75 1.49
CA LEU A 601 31.66 2.89 2.39
C LEU A 601 32.20 4.05 1.57
N SER A 602 31.30 4.96 1.25
CA SER A 602 31.57 6.17 0.47
C SER A 602 30.70 7.29 1.01
N ALA A 603 29.75 7.81 0.24
CA ALA A 603 29.09 9.06 0.54
C ALA A 603 27.56 8.87 0.46
N TYR A 604 26.85 9.07 1.57
CA TYR A 604 25.41 8.80 1.68
C TYR A 604 24.67 9.91 2.39
N ALA A 605 23.38 10.06 2.06
CA ALA A 605 22.49 10.98 2.74
C ALA A 605 21.09 10.38 2.92
N VAL A 606 20.39 10.87 3.93
CA VAL A 606 18.97 10.60 4.16
C VAL A 606 18.20 11.90 4.03
N SER A 607 17.18 11.89 3.18
CA SER A 607 16.20 12.96 3.09
C SER A 607 14.87 12.53 3.68
N GLY A 608 14.08 13.48 4.17
CA GLY A 608 12.71 13.23 4.62
C GLY A 608 11.90 14.51 4.68
N ALA A 609 10.76 14.47 5.36
CA ALA A 609 9.92 15.65 5.55
C ALA A 609 10.70 16.75 6.28
N ALA A 610 10.62 17.98 5.75
CA ALA A 610 11.19 19.13 6.42
C ALA A 610 10.61 19.26 7.84
N PRO A 611 11.45 19.46 8.87
CA PRO A 611 10.95 19.74 10.21
C PRO A 611 9.99 20.93 10.14
N VAL A 612 8.72 20.73 10.50
CA VAL A 612 7.77 21.84 10.57
C VAL A 612 8.19 22.68 11.77
N PRO A 613 8.56 23.96 11.62
CA PRO A 613 8.84 24.80 12.76
C PRO A 613 7.54 24.92 13.54
N VAL A 614 7.48 24.34 14.74
CA VAL A 614 6.34 24.53 15.65
C VAL A 614 6.23 26.04 15.85
N PRO A 615 5.15 26.71 15.39
CA PRO A 615 5.02 28.14 15.62
C PRO A 615 5.01 28.35 17.13
N ALA A 616 5.74 29.37 17.62
CA ALA A 616 5.73 29.74 19.04
C ALA A 616 4.32 29.92 19.63
N ALA A 617 3.28 30.04 18.78
CA ALA A 617 1.87 30.04 19.14
C ALA A 617 1.36 28.71 19.76
N ALA A 618 1.98 27.56 19.52
CA ALA A 618 1.56 26.30 20.14
C ALA A 618 1.75 26.31 21.68
N TRP A 619 2.73 27.08 22.17
CA TRP A 619 2.93 27.32 23.61
C TRP A 619 1.90 28.30 24.22
N LEU A 620 1.27 29.16 23.40
CA LEU A 620 0.21 30.06 23.85
C LEU A 620 -1.11 29.31 24.11
N PHE A 621 -1.38 28.21 23.40
CA PHE A 621 -2.58 27.41 23.67
C PHE A 621 -2.44 26.53 24.92
N ALA A 622 -1.26 25.95 25.19
CA ALA A 622 -1.03 25.17 26.41
C ALA A 622 -1.10 26.00 27.70
N SER A 623 -0.65 27.27 27.67
CA SER A 623 -0.74 28.18 28.82
C SER A 623 -2.15 28.73 29.06
N SER A 624 -2.96 28.89 28.01
CA SER A 624 -4.36 29.33 28.14
C SER A 624 -5.29 28.26 28.77
N ILE A 625 -5.02 26.97 28.56
CA ILE A 625 -5.78 25.87 29.19
C ILE A 625 -5.43 25.74 30.68
N ALA A 626 -4.17 25.96 31.08
CA ALA A 626 -3.78 25.96 32.49
C ALA A 626 -4.38 27.15 33.28
N ALA A 627 -4.55 28.31 32.64
CA ALA A 627 -5.20 29.48 33.25
C ALA A 627 -6.72 29.29 33.46
N LEU A 628 -7.40 28.56 32.56
CA LEU A 628 -8.83 28.25 32.68
C LEU A 628 -9.14 27.20 33.77
N VAL A 629 -8.24 26.24 34.02
CA VAL A 629 -8.39 25.26 35.12
C VAL A 629 -8.08 25.89 36.50
N GLY A 630 -7.22 26.92 36.55
CA GLY A 630 -6.92 27.67 37.78
C GLY A 630 -8.08 28.56 38.26
N LEU A 631 -8.89 29.10 37.35
CA LEU A 631 -10.05 29.95 37.70
C LEU A 631 -11.30 29.15 38.12
N ALA A 632 -11.42 27.88 37.72
CA ALA A 632 -12.55 27.02 38.08
C ALA A 632 -12.47 26.45 39.52
N ARG A 633 -11.30 26.50 40.17
CA ARG A 633 -11.11 25.95 41.54
C ARG A 633 -11.28 26.98 42.68
N ARG A 634 -11.63 28.23 42.40
CA ARG A 634 -11.71 29.30 43.43
C ARG A 634 -13.11 29.66 43.91
N LYS A 635 -14.17 28.89 43.56
CA LYS A 635 -15.55 29.29 43.84
C LYS A 635 -16.35 28.48 44.87
N ASP A 636 -15.78 27.49 45.53
CA ASP A 636 -16.48 26.75 46.59
C ASP A 636 -15.68 26.74 47.90
N GLY A 637 -16.07 27.62 48.82
CA GLY A 637 -15.66 27.65 50.22
C GLY A 637 -16.80 28.25 51.07
N PRO A 638 -17.23 27.60 52.18
CA PRO A 638 -18.59 27.68 52.68
C PRO A 638 -18.85 28.85 53.63
N ALA A 639 -20.09 29.36 53.62
CA ALA A 639 -20.64 30.23 54.64
C ALA A 639 -21.21 29.39 55.80
N SER A 640 -20.90 29.83 57.02
CA SER A 640 -21.34 29.30 58.31
C SER A 640 -22.83 29.50 58.60
N ALA A 641 -23.51 28.45 59.07
CA ALA A 641 -24.44 28.44 60.19
C ALA A 641 -24.70 26.99 60.63
#